data_AF-A0AAN6YWU6-F1
#
_entry.id   AF-A0AAN6YWU6-F1
#
_cell.length_a   1.000
_cell.length_b   1.000
_cell.length_c   1.000
_cell.angle_alpha   90.00
_cell.angle_beta   90.00
_cell.angle_gamma   90.00
#
_symmetry.space_group_name_H-M   'P 1'
#
loop_
_entity.id
_entity.type
_entity.pdbx_description
1 polymer ?
#
loop_
_entity_poly.entity_id
_entity_poly.type
_entity_poly.pdbx_seq_one_letter_code
_entity_poly.pdbx_strand_id
1 'polypeptide(L)'
;MNKVLGSRPNGRWDFPRRLELKDYDDEQLCLILLQLVRHNSFTLEGGEDGPLPRIVAKRVGRGRGSTGFANVYDLISAFERMLDRQAVRLDKEGSPEDEELKAKLSFLTKEDIIGPEPEDIRSTSEAWKELEKMARLENVKKAIGELLTRARANYHRELLGKEPLQTSLNRVFLGPPGTGKTTVAKLYGRILAEIGLLSTKDVVFKTPDDFIGQFIGESEVKTSQILDSTIGKVLIIDDAHMFYHGNRAGADSESDIFRLGVIDTIVSKIHNKPGEDRCVLLLGYTDMMEEMFQKVNPGLRRRFPLEEAFRFESYNDEQLSKILRLKMAEEDITASDEAMEVAAEVLRRARDRPNFGNGGDVENLLNQAKTRYREQQEHIVLEREDFDPEWDRGMHASKKCQALFEGLIGFETIIDKFQGYQRMAANLRRRGRDPREIVPFTFLFKGPPGTGKTHTARIVGQIFYDMGFLSTNEVIECSASHLIGKYVGHTAPKVINLFERALGKVLFIDEAYRLTGGARGPGEVTGYEAEAVGELVDCMTKPRYLRKMVIVLAGYDKDMDALMQVNAGLRGRFATEIVFPPMSASRSKEHLLNLLRKEEIEVKDTVDPGEDEKEKVLRLLHKLGMTAGWSNGRDIKTLASVITGSVYKDATPEELEAEGEGGGLAMFRISTAQLNGLLKDMLRQRIRSGGTGN
;
A
#
# COMPACT_ATOMS: atom_id res chain seq x y z
N MET A 1 7.14 -38.69 28.03
CA MET A 1 6.71 -39.63 29.09
C MET A 1 5.64 -39.07 30.04
N ASN A 2 5.90 -37.99 30.81
CA ASN A 2 4.94 -37.50 31.83
C ASN A 2 3.59 -36.98 31.27
N LYS A 3 3.58 -36.35 30.09
CA LYS A 3 2.33 -36.00 29.38
C LYS A 3 1.54 -37.22 28.88
N VAL A 4 2.24 -38.30 28.51
CA VAL A 4 1.66 -39.55 27.99
C VAL A 4 1.16 -40.45 29.12
N LEU A 5 1.85 -40.48 30.26
CA LEU A 5 1.47 -41.26 31.45
C LEU A 5 0.46 -40.55 32.35
N GLY A 6 0.24 -39.24 32.15
CA GLY A 6 -0.73 -38.43 32.88
C GLY A 6 -2.15 -38.47 32.31
N SER A 7 -2.34 -39.00 31.11
CA SER A 7 -3.65 -39.09 30.44
C SER A 7 -4.50 -40.29 30.90
N ARG A 8 -3.94 -41.21 31.71
CA ARG A 8 -4.67 -42.29 32.38
C ARG A 8 -4.52 -42.16 33.90
N PRO A 9 -5.62 -42.18 34.69
CA PRO A 9 -5.58 -42.03 36.14
C PRO A 9 -4.61 -42.99 36.85
N ASN A 10 -4.43 -44.19 36.29
CA ASN A 10 -3.60 -45.24 36.86
C ASN A 10 -2.24 -45.45 36.14
N GLY A 11 -2.00 -44.81 35.00
CA GLY A 11 -0.79 -45.05 34.18
C GLY A 11 0.52 -44.64 34.87
N ARG A 12 0.43 -43.82 35.93
CA ARG A 12 1.57 -43.49 36.78
C ARG A 12 1.99 -44.61 37.73
N TRP A 13 1.09 -45.52 38.08
CA TRP A 13 1.32 -46.65 39.00
C TRP A 13 1.87 -47.88 38.28
N ASP A 14 1.64 -47.99 36.97
CA ASP A 14 2.16 -49.08 36.13
C ASP A 14 3.70 -49.02 35.97
N PHE A 15 4.32 -47.87 36.29
CA PHE A 15 5.77 -47.66 36.25
C PHE A 15 6.30 -47.12 37.59
N PRO A 16 6.33 -47.95 38.66
CA PRO A 16 6.68 -47.53 40.00
C PRO A 16 8.16 -47.14 40.15
N ARG A 17 9.02 -47.63 39.26
CA ARG A 17 10.45 -47.26 39.19
C ARG A 17 10.69 -46.42 37.96
N ARG A 18 11.03 -45.14 38.16
CA ARG A 18 11.40 -44.21 37.09
C ARG A 18 12.90 -43.99 37.15
N LEU A 19 13.58 -44.37 36.07
CA LEU A 19 14.96 -43.96 35.83
C LEU A 19 14.89 -42.63 35.07
N GLU A 20 15.18 -41.53 35.77
CA GLU A 20 15.32 -40.22 35.14
C GLU A 20 16.80 -40.04 34.77
N LEU A 21 17.10 -40.26 33.49
CA LEU A 21 18.43 -39.98 32.94
C LEU A 21 18.56 -38.47 32.79
N LYS A 22 19.50 -37.87 33.53
CA LYS A 22 19.83 -36.46 33.39
C LYS A 22 20.65 -36.24 32.12
N ASP A 23 20.52 -35.05 31.55
CA ASP A 23 21.41 -34.60 30.48
C ASP A 23 22.86 -34.61 30.96
N TYR A 24 23.78 -34.99 30.07
CA TYR A 24 25.21 -34.99 30.37
C TYR A 24 25.72 -33.56 30.60
N ASP A 25 26.65 -33.39 31.53
CA ASP A 25 27.37 -32.14 31.68
C ASP A 25 28.47 -31.95 30.62
N ASP A 26 29.07 -30.76 30.59
CA ASP A 26 30.07 -30.43 29.57
C ASP A 26 31.33 -31.30 29.70
N GLU A 27 31.67 -31.77 30.91
CA GLU A 27 32.81 -32.67 31.13
C GLU A 27 32.50 -34.06 30.60
N GLN A 28 31.30 -34.58 30.88
CA GLN A 28 30.82 -35.86 30.38
C GLN A 28 30.71 -35.86 28.86
N LEU A 29 30.16 -34.81 28.24
CA LEU A 29 30.11 -34.67 26.78
C LEU A 29 31.52 -34.62 26.18
N CYS A 30 32.47 -33.96 26.84
CA CYS A 30 33.87 -33.94 26.40
C CYS A 30 34.50 -35.34 26.45
N LEU A 31 34.26 -36.11 27.51
CA LEU A 31 34.74 -37.48 27.64
C LEU A 31 34.17 -38.39 26.55
N ILE A 32 32.88 -38.28 26.25
CA ILE A 32 32.23 -39.05 25.19
C ILE A 32 32.80 -38.67 23.81
N LEU A 33 33.07 -37.38 23.57
CA LEU A 33 33.70 -36.93 22.32
C LEU A 33 35.08 -37.54 22.14
N LEU A 34 35.91 -37.55 23.19
CA LEU A 34 37.23 -38.16 23.16
C LEU A 34 37.16 -39.68 22.92
N GLN A 35 36.15 -40.36 23.48
CA GLN A 35 35.90 -41.77 23.18
C GLN A 35 35.54 -41.99 21.70
N LEU A 36 34.70 -41.13 21.12
CA LEU A 36 34.35 -41.19 19.69
C LEU A 36 35.58 -40.96 18.79
N VAL A 37 36.42 -39.98 19.12
CA VAL A 37 37.66 -39.67 18.40
C VAL A 37 38.61 -40.87 18.42
N ARG A 38 38.86 -41.47 19.60
CA ARG A 38 39.72 -42.65 19.74
C ARG A 38 39.17 -43.88 19.02
N HIS A 39 37.86 -44.12 19.13
CA HIS A 39 37.21 -45.24 18.48
C HIS A 39 37.35 -45.18 16.95
N ASN A 40 37.27 -43.98 16.38
CA ASN A 40 37.43 -43.76 14.95
C ASN A 40 38.90 -43.50 14.54
N SER A 41 39.86 -43.74 15.43
CA SER A 41 41.31 -43.60 15.18
C SER A 41 41.75 -42.20 14.71
N PHE A 42 41.10 -41.15 15.22
CA PHE A 42 41.50 -39.76 14.97
C PHE A 42 42.41 -39.23 16.07
N THR A 43 43.26 -38.27 15.71
CA THR A 43 44.06 -37.44 16.60
C THR A 43 43.66 -35.98 16.43
N LEU A 44 43.79 -35.17 17.48
CA LEU A 44 43.31 -33.79 17.51
C LEU A 44 44.47 -32.80 17.60
N GLU A 45 44.39 -31.70 16.85
CA GLU A 45 45.29 -30.56 17.04
C GLU A 45 45.20 -30.04 18.49
N GLY A 46 46.34 -29.80 19.12
CA GLY A 46 46.40 -29.38 20.52
C GLY A 46 46.13 -30.50 21.55
N GLY A 47 45.95 -31.74 21.10
CA GLY A 47 45.81 -32.93 21.95
C GLY A 47 44.45 -33.06 22.63
N GLU A 48 44.24 -34.21 23.29
CA GLU A 48 42.96 -34.54 23.95
C GLU A 48 42.67 -33.65 25.17
N ASP A 49 43.71 -33.21 25.87
CA ASP A 49 43.62 -32.27 27.01
C ASP A 49 43.55 -30.79 26.58
N GLY A 50 43.58 -30.55 25.27
CA GLY A 50 43.52 -29.21 24.69
C GLY A 50 42.18 -28.50 24.91
N PRO A 51 42.10 -27.20 24.56
CA PRO A 51 40.86 -26.44 24.70
C PRO A 51 39.79 -26.82 23.66
N LEU A 52 40.16 -27.41 22.51
CA LEU A 52 39.25 -27.64 21.39
C LEU A 52 38.13 -28.65 21.70
N PRO A 53 38.39 -29.84 22.27
CA PRO A 53 37.32 -30.79 22.64
C PRO A 53 36.34 -30.19 23.65
N ARG A 54 36.85 -29.39 24.60
CA ARG A 54 36.04 -28.71 25.61
C ARG A 54 35.14 -27.65 24.97
N ILE A 55 35.61 -26.93 23.96
CA ILE A 55 34.80 -25.97 23.21
C ILE A 55 33.64 -26.69 22.50
N VAL A 56 33.90 -27.82 21.84
CA VAL A 56 32.85 -28.61 21.17
C VAL A 56 31.82 -29.10 22.18
N ALA A 57 32.28 -29.67 23.31
CA ALA A 57 31.40 -30.14 24.37
C ALA A 57 30.54 -29.01 24.94
N LYS A 58 31.11 -27.82 25.20
CA LYS A 58 30.35 -26.64 25.63
C LYS A 58 29.35 -26.18 24.57
N ARG A 59 29.71 -26.18 23.28
CA ARG A 59 28.80 -25.80 22.20
C ARG A 59 27.58 -26.72 22.13
N VAL A 60 27.79 -28.03 22.23
CA VAL A 60 26.70 -29.03 22.31
C VAL A 60 25.90 -28.83 23.60
N GLY A 61 26.58 -28.67 24.73
CA GLY A 61 25.98 -28.50 26.05
C GLY A 61 25.09 -27.25 26.20
N ARG A 62 25.25 -26.21 25.35
CA ARG A 62 24.35 -25.04 25.31
C ARG A 62 22.92 -25.38 24.89
N GLY A 63 22.73 -26.50 24.17
CA GLY A 63 21.42 -27.03 23.82
C GLY A 63 20.59 -27.49 25.02
N ARG A 64 21.23 -27.73 26.18
CA ARG A 64 20.56 -28.23 27.39
C ARG A 64 19.34 -27.40 27.80
N GLY A 65 18.27 -28.11 28.17
CA GLY A 65 16.99 -27.52 28.56
C GLY A 65 16.14 -26.98 27.40
N SER A 66 16.54 -27.16 26.14
CA SER A 66 15.68 -26.90 24.97
C SER A 66 14.81 -28.12 24.63
N THR A 67 13.62 -27.90 24.07
CA THR A 67 12.74 -28.98 23.59
C THR A 67 13.30 -29.58 22.30
N GLY A 68 14.35 -30.38 22.41
CA GLY A 68 15.02 -31.01 21.27
C GLY A 68 16.44 -31.52 21.54
N PHE A 69 17.06 -31.14 22.67
CA PHE A 69 18.40 -31.63 23.00
C PHE A 69 18.40 -33.14 23.23
N ALA A 70 19.24 -33.84 22.46
CA ALA A 70 19.32 -35.30 22.40
C ALA A 70 20.68 -35.83 22.91
N ASN A 71 21.40 -35.04 23.71
CA ASN A 71 22.64 -35.42 24.39
C ASN A 71 23.70 -35.95 23.41
N VAL A 72 23.94 -37.27 23.43
CA VAL A 72 24.94 -37.96 22.63
C VAL A 72 24.66 -37.81 21.14
N TYR A 73 23.39 -37.72 20.72
CA TYR A 73 23.05 -37.54 19.32
C TYR A 73 23.51 -36.19 18.77
N ASP A 74 23.36 -35.11 19.54
CA ASP A 74 23.87 -33.78 19.16
C ASP A 74 25.40 -33.76 19.12
N LEU A 75 26.05 -34.55 19.99
CA LEU A 75 27.50 -34.72 20.00
C LEU A 75 28.00 -35.50 18.78
N ILE A 76 27.30 -36.58 18.39
CA ILE A 76 27.58 -37.33 17.16
C ILE A 76 27.41 -36.41 15.95
N SER A 77 26.32 -35.65 15.89
CA SER A 77 26.08 -34.67 14.81
C SER A 77 27.15 -33.57 14.78
N ALA A 78 27.71 -33.18 15.94
CA ALA A 78 28.85 -32.27 16.00
C ALA A 78 30.12 -32.93 15.44
N PHE A 79 30.37 -34.20 15.76
CA PHE A 79 31.50 -34.96 15.24
C PHE A 79 31.41 -35.19 13.73
N GLU A 80 30.24 -35.55 13.20
CA GLU A 80 29.99 -35.68 11.75
C GLU A 80 30.32 -34.37 11.01
N ARG A 81 29.91 -33.23 11.55
CA ARG A 81 30.27 -31.91 10.99
C ARG A 81 31.77 -31.62 11.01
N MET A 82 32.52 -32.18 11.96
CA MET A 82 33.98 -32.07 11.97
C MET A 82 34.59 -32.87 10.82
N LEU A 83 34.04 -34.06 10.53
CA LEU A 83 34.46 -34.89 9.41
C LEU A 83 34.10 -34.25 8.06
N ASP A 84 32.92 -33.65 7.94
CA ASP A 84 32.51 -32.93 6.72
C ASP A 84 33.48 -31.79 6.39
N ARG A 85 33.92 -31.03 7.40
CA ARG A 85 34.92 -29.96 7.24
C ARG A 85 36.28 -30.50 6.82
N GLN A 86 36.71 -31.59 7.44
CA GLN A 86 37.95 -32.27 7.07
C GLN A 86 37.91 -32.72 5.60
N ALA A 87 36.79 -33.30 5.17
CA ALA A 87 36.61 -33.72 3.77
C ALA A 87 36.74 -32.54 2.80
N VAL A 88 36.07 -31.40 3.10
CA VAL A 88 36.17 -30.18 2.28
C VAL A 88 37.60 -29.61 2.26
N ARG A 89 38.33 -29.66 3.38
CA ARG A 89 39.72 -29.21 3.44
C ARG A 89 40.64 -30.09 2.59
N LEU A 90 40.52 -31.42 2.73
CA LEU A 90 41.33 -32.38 2.00
C LEU A 90 41.08 -32.33 0.49
N ASP A 91 39.83 -32.11 0.06
CA ASP A 91 39.48 -31.92 -1.35
C ASP A 91 40.20 -30.69 -1.97
N LYS A 92 40.36 -29.61 -1.19
CA LYS A 92 41.09 -28.40 -1.62
C LYS A 92 42.62 -28.56 -1.64
N GLU A 93 43.18 -29.40 -0.77
CA GLU A 93 44.63 -29.63 -0.67
C GLU A 93 45.17 -30.57 -1.78
N GLY A 94 44.30 -31.27 -2.52
CA GLY A 94 44.67 -32.22 -3.59
C GLY A 94 45.14 -33.59 -3.06
N SER A 95 45.17 -34.60 -3.93
CA SER A 95 45.54 -35.98 -3.57
C SER A 95 47.01 -36.09 -3.14
N PRO A 96 47.30 -36.34 -1.84
CA PRO A 96 48.65 -36.63 -1.34
C PRO A 96 49.08 -38.05 -1.74
N GLU A 97 50.36 -38.38 -1.54
CA GLU A 97 50.84 -39.77 -1.58
C GLU A 97 50.18 -40.62 -0.48
N ASP A 98 50.08 -41.95 -0.68
CA ASP A 98 49.25 -42.86 0.14
C ASP A 98 49.52 -42.81 1.66
N GLU A 99 50.78 -42.67 2.10
CA GLU A 99 51.10 -42.57 3.54
C GLU A 99 50.76 -41.20 4.14
N GLU A 100 50.99 -40.12 3.39
CA GLU A 100 50.68 -38.76 3.83
C GLU A 100 49.16 -38.54 3.89
N LEU A 101 48.42 -39.12 2.95
CA LEU A 101 46.96 -39.11 2.95
C LEU A 101 46.39 -39.82 4.18
N LYS A 102 46.94 -40.97 4.57
CA LYS A 102 46.49 -41.71 5.76
C LYS A 102 46.74 -40.93 7.05
N ALA A 103 47.89 -40.26 7.16
CA ALA A 103 48.20 -39.39 8.29
C ALA A 103 47.25 -38.18 8.35
N LYS A 104 46.95 -37.55 7.21
CA LYS A 104 46.01 -36.43 7.11
C LYS A 104 44.55 -36.82 7.40
N LEU A 105 44.13 -38.01 6.98
CA LEU A 105 42.79 -38.55 7.26
C LEU A 105 42.59 -38.85 8.75
N SER A 106 43.64 -39.27 9.46
CA SER A 106 43.58 -39.57 10.90
C SER A 106 43.84 -38.35 11.80
N PHE A 107 43.95 -37.14 11.26
CA PHE A 107 44.22 -35.92 12.02
C PHE A 107 43.18 -34.83 11.78
N LEU A 108 42.58 -34.32 12.87
CA LEU A 108 41.62 -33.22 12.85
C LEU A 108 42.28 -31.93 13.31
N THR A 109 42.29 -30.94 12.42
CA THR A 109 42.82 -29.60 12.67
C THR A 109 41.84 -28.77 13.51
N LYS A 110 42.30 -27.62 14.01
CA LYS A 110 41.47 -26.63 14.69
C LYS A 110 40.26 -26.22 13.85
N GLU A 111 40.46 -25.99 12.54
CA GLU A 111 39.37 -25.60 11.64
C GLU A 111 38.35 -26.74 11.44
N ASP A 112 38.80 -27.99 11.43
CA ASP A 112 37.90 -29.15 11.39
C ASP A 112 37.04 -29.20 12.68
N ILE A 113 37.69 -29.06 13.84
CA ILE A 113 37.06 -29.23 15.17
C ILE A 113 36.07 -28.10 15.48
N ILE A 114 36.51 -26.84 15.42
CA ILE A 114 35.68 -25.69 15.84
C ILE A 114 35.18 -24.83 14.67
N GLY A 115 35.55 -25.14 13.44
CA GLY A 115 35.23 -24.34 12.27
C GLY A 115 36.29 -23.27 11.98
N PRO A 116 36.31 -22.75 10.74
CA PRO A 116 37.20 -21.65 10.37
C PRO A 116 36.88 -20.39 11.18
N GLU A 117 37.88 -19.53 11.34
CA GLU A 117 37.66 -18.21 11.91
C GLU A 117 36.74 -17.40 10.99
N PRO A 118 35.71 -16.70 11.51
CA PRO A 118 34.82 -15.91 10.66
C PRO A 118 35.57 -14.82 9.87
N GLU A 119 35.81 -15.05 8.58
CA GLU A 119 36.54 -14.11 7.71
C GLU A 119 35.73 -12.90 7.27
N ASP A 120 36.40 -11.90 6.68
CA ASP A 120 35.72 -10.68 6.24
C ASP A 120 35.06 -10.96 4.90
N ILE A 121 33.82 -11.42 4.96
CA ILE A 121 33.11 -11.80 3.75
C ILE A 121 32.77 -10.61 2.85
N ARG A 122 33.03 -9.36 3.26
CA ARG A 122 32.65 -8.15 2.51
C ARG A 122 33.34 -8.04 1.14
N SER A 123 34.54 -8.59 0.98
CA SER A 123 35.26 -8.58 -0.30
C SER A 123 34.98 -9.81 -1.16
N THR A 124 34.62 -10.94 -0.55
CA THR A 124 34.52 -12.25 -1.20
C THR A 124 33.07 -12.70 -1.46
N SER A 125 32.11 -12.26 -0.66
CA SER A 125 30.71 -12.67 -0.77
C SER A 125 29.98 -11.95 -1.90
N GLU A 126 29.46 -12.72 -2.86
CA GLU A 126 28.54 -12.22 -3.88
C GLU A 126 27.23 -11.69 -3.25
N ALA A 127 26.73 -12.34 -2.20
CA ALA A 127 25.53 -11.89 -1.49
C ALA A 127 25.74 -10.52 -0.81
N TRP A 128 26.95 -10.26 -0.29
CA TRP A 128 27.30 -8.94 0.24
C TRP A 128 27.38 -7.88 -0.86
N LYS A 129 28.02 -8.18 -2.00
CA LYS A 129 28.10 -7.25 -3.15
C LYS A 129 26.72 -6.90 -3.70
N GLU A 130 25.81 -7.87 -3.75
CA GLU A 130 24.42 -7.66 -4.17
C GLU A 130 23.69 -6.73 -3.18
N LEU A 131 23.84 -6.98 -1.87
CA LEU A 131 23.27 -6.12 -0.82
C LEU A 131 23.86 -4.70 -0.87
N GLU A 132 25.15 -4.55 -1.20
CA GLU A 132 25.83 -3.25 -1.30
C GLU A 132 25.25 -2.37 -2.42
N LYS A 133 24.87 -2.98 -3.56
CA LYS A 133 24.25 -2.30 -4.71
C LYS A 133 22.85 -1.76 -4.40
N MET A 134 22.16 -2.33 -3.41
CA MET A 134 20.83 -1.90 -2.97
C MET A 134 20.91 -0.58 -2.19
N ALA A 135 20.01 0.36 -2.52
CA ALA A 135 19.97 1.69 -1.91
C ALA A 135 19.12 1.70 -0.61
N ARG A 136 19.44 2.62 0.32
CA ARG A 136 18.72 2.83 1.61
C ARG A 136 18.71 1.60 2.54
N LEU A 137 19.81 0.85 2.57
CA LEU A 137 19.99 -0.31 3.47
C LEU A 137 21.18 -0.12 4.42
N GLU A 138 21.60 1.11 4.70
CA GLU A 138 22.81 1.42 5.47
C GLU A 138 22.71 0.88 6.90
N ASN A 139 21.51 0.93 7.49
CA ASN A 139 21.25 0.31 8.79
C ASN A 139 21.38 -1.22 8.75
N VAL A 140 20.94 -1.86 7.66
CA VAL A 140 21.07 -3.31 7.45
C VAL A 140 22.54 -3.69 7.28
N LYS A 141 23.26 -2.96 6.41
CA LYS A 141 24.70 -3.15 6.16
C LYS A 141 25.51 -2.99 7.45
N LYS A 142 25.20 -1.96 8.26
CA LYS A 142 25.82 -1.74 9.57
C LYS A 142 25.54 -2.89 10.54
N ALA A 143 24.29 -3.32 10.66
CA ALA A 143 23.91 -4.41 11.55
C ALA A 143 24.61 -5.73 11.17
N ILE A 144 24.74 -6.05 9.88
CA ILE A 144 25.50 -7.22 9.44
C ILE A 144 26.99 -7.08 9.77
N GLY A 145 27.58 -5.89 9.60
CA GLY A 145 28.96 -5.62 10.02
C GLY A 145 29.17 -5.82 11.52
N GLU A 146 28.21 -5.43 12.35
CA GLU A 146 28.22 -5.67 13.80
C GLU A 146 28.08 -7.16 14.14
N LEU A 147 27.29 -7.92 13.37
CA LEU A 147 27.17 -9.37 13.51
C LEU A 147 28.49 -10.08 13.17
N LEU A 148 29.13 -9.69 12.07
CA LEU A 148 30.45 -10.21 11.67
C LEU A 148 31.51 -9.96 12.76
N THR A 149 31.60 -8.70 13.22
CA THR A 149 32.54 -8.31 14.28
C THR A 149 32.31 -9.13 15.55
N ARG A 150 31.03 -9.37 15.88
CA ARG A 150 30.64 -10.14 17.06
C ARG A 150 30.85 -11.65 16.91
N ALA A 151 30.68 -12.20 15.71
CA ALA A 151 31.01 -13.58 15.39
C ALA A 151 32.51 -13.86 15.63
N ARG A 152 33.38 -12.99 15.11
CA ARG A 152 34.84 -13.06 15.37
C ARG A 152 35.18 -12.94 16.85
N ALA A 153 34.61 -11.95 17.52
CA ALA A 153 34.85 -11.75 18.95
C ALA A 153 34.43 -13.01 19.74
N ASN A 154 33.31 -13.63 19.40
CA ASN A 154 32.85 -14.86 20.04
C ASN A 154 33.79 -16.04 19.76
N TYR A 155 34.28 -16.19 18.53
CA TYR A 155 35.25 -17.22 18.17
C TYR A 155 36.51 -17.15 19.06
N HIS A 156 37.11 -15.97 19.22
CA HIS A 156 38.27 -15.81 20.10
C HIS A 156 37.93 -15.94 21.58
N ARG A 157 36.74 -15.51 22.02
CA ARG A 157 36.31 -15.69 23.42
C ARG A 157 36.22 -17.17 23.77
N GLU A 158 35.66 -17.99 22.88
CA GLU A 158 35.58 -19.44 23.06
C GLU A 158 36.97 -20.08 23.14
N LEU A 159 37.92 -19.65 22.30
CA LEU A 159 39.32 -20.10 22.36
C LEU A 159 40.00 -19.77 23.70
N LEU A 160 39.62 -18.65 24.32
CA LEU A 160 40.07 -18.24 25.65
C LEU A 160 39.26 -18.88 26.79
N GLY A 161 38.34 -19.80 26.48
CA GLY A 161 37.46 -20.46 27.45
C GLY A 161 36.38 -19.55 28.05
N LYS A 162 36.18 -18.35 27.52
CA LYS A 162 35.17 -17.38 27.97
C LYS A 162 33.83 -17.65 27.30
N GLU A 163 32.73 -17.33 27.99
CA GLU A 163 31.40 -17.42 27.41
C GLU A 163 31.22 -16.42 26.24
N PRO A 164 30.62 -16.84 25.12
CA PRO A 164 30.33 -15.95 24.00
C PRO A 164 29.31 -14.88 24.40
N LEU A 165 29.41 -13.72 23.76
CA LEU A 165 28.41 -12.68 23.86
C LEU A 165 27.12 -13.11 23.18
N GLN A 166 26.00 -12.83 23.82
CA GLN A 166 24.68 -13.11 23.26
C GLN A 166 24.46 -12.30 21.98
N THR A 167 23.99 -12.99 20.94
CA THR A 167 23.72 -12.42 19.63
C THR A 167 22.40 -12.98 19.13
N SER A 168 21.41 -12.13 18.86
CA SER A 168 20.16 -12.56 18.24
C SER A 168 20.31 -12.57 16.71
N LEU A 169 20.10 -13.72 16.10
CA LEU A 169 20.03 -13.86 14.64
C LEU A 169 18.65 -13.48 14.10
N ASN A 170 17.63 -13.59 14.94
CA ASN A 170 16.24 -13.32 14.60
C ASN A 170 15.99 -11.83 14.41
N ARG A 171 15.28 -11.46 13.34
CA ARG A 171 15.04 -10.06 12.98
C ARG A 171 13.64 -9.84 12.42
N VAL A 172 13.16 -8.61 12.53
CA VAL A 172 11.89 -8.15 11.95
C VAL A 172 12.20 -7.18 10.83
N PHE A 173 11.54 -7.35 9.68
CA PHE A 173 11.70 -6.53 8.49
C PHE A 173 10.40 -5.75 8.27
N LEU A 174 10.47 -4.44 8.47
CA LEU A 174 9.33 -3.54 8.45
C LEU A 174 9.37 -2.65 7.22
N GLY A 175 8.28 -2.58 6.46
CA GLY A 175 8.16 -1.53 5.45
C GLY A 175 7.09 -1.80 4.40
N PRO A 176 6.85 -0.83 3.50
CA PRO A 176 5.84 -0.92 2.44
C PRO A 176 6.04 -2.13 1.50
N PRO A 177 5.02 -2.51 0.71
CA PRO A 177 5.16 -3.59 -0.25
C PRO A 177 6.17 -3.24 -1.36
N GLY A 178 6.84 -4.28 -1.89
CA GLY A 178 7.83 -4.20 -2.96
C GLY A 178 9.05 -3.32 -2.70
N THR A 179 9.42 -3.08 -1.44
CA THR A 179 10.69 -2.46 -1.02
C THR A 179 11.86 -3.44 -0.94
N GLY A 180 11.69 -4.68 -1.42
CA GLY A 180 12.74 -5.69 -1.46
C GLY A 180 12.98 -6.47 -0.17
N LYS A 181 12.04 -6.43 0.80
CA LYS A 181 12.15 -7.17 2.09
C LYS A 181 12.53 -8.63 1.90
N THR A 182 11.80 -9.36 1.05
CA THR A 182 12.00 -10.79 0.79
C THR A 182 13.33 -11.06 0.08
N THR A 183 13.76 -10.18 -0.82
CA THR A 183 15.08 -10.26 -1.46
C THR A 183 16.20 -10.09 -0.44
N VAL A 184 16.13 -9.05 0.39
CA VAL A 184 17.14 -8.81 1.45
C VAL A 184 17.13 -9.93 2.49
N ALA A 185 15.99 -10.53 2.79
CA ALA A 185 15.89 -11.65 3.74
C ALA A 185 16.65 -12.89 3.23
N LYS A 186 16.55 -13.19 1.93
CA LYS A 186 17.34 -14.27 1.30
C LYS A 186 18.84 -13.98 1.32
N LEU A 187 19.24 -12.75 1.00
CA LEU A 187 20.65 -12.32 1.05
C LEU A 187 21.20 -12.39 2.47
N TYR A 188 20.44 -11.88 3.45
CA TYR A 188 20.80 -11.93 4.86
C TYR A 188 21.05 -13.36 5.34
N GLY A 189 20.21 -14.31 4.95
CA GLY A 189 20.43 -15.72 5.30
C GLY A 189 21.68 -16.34 4.69
N ARG A 190 21.96 -16.05 3.41
CA ARG A 190 23.21 -16.48 2.75
C ARG A 190 24.45 -15.91 3.44
N ILE A 191 24.40 -14.62 3.78
CA ILE A 191 25.45 -13.91 4.51
C ILE A 191 25.69 -14.56 5.89
N LEU A 192 24.64 -14.86 6.65
CA LEU A 192 24.79 -15.51 7.97
C LEU A 192 25.47 -16.89 7.88
N ALA A 193 25.12 -17.68 6.87
CA ALA A 193 25.75 -18.97 6.62
C ALA A 193 27.22 -18.82 6.20
N GLU A 194 27.55 -17.81 5.40
CA GLU A 194 28.94 -17.52 4.99
C GLU A 194 29.82 -17.01 6.14
N ILE A 195 29.25 -16.30 7.12
CA ILE A 195 29.94 -15.91 8.36
C ILE A 195 30.13 -17.11 9.31
N GLY A 196 29.45 -18.24 9.05
CA GLY A 196 29.51 -19.44 9.89
C GLY A 196 28.56 -19.39 11.11
N LEU A 197 27.55 -18.51 11.07
CA LEU A 197 26.51 -18.44 12.11
C LEU A 197 25.34 -19.41 11.88
N LEU A 198 25.24 -19.97 10.68
CA LEU A 198 24.26 -21.00 10.30
C LEU A 198 24.96 -22.15 9.58
N SER A 199 24.48 -23.37 9.79
CA SER A 199 25.05 -24.58 9.17
C SER A 199 24.85 -24.64 7.64
N THR A 200 23.77 -24.07 7.11
CA THR A 200 23.43 -24.15 5.68
C THR A 200 23.00 -22.80 5.12
N LYS A 201 23.15 -22.63 3.80
CA LYS A 201 22.64 -21.46 3.05
C LYS A 201 21.16 -21.59 2.68
N ASP A 202 20.50 -22.68 3.09
CA ASP A 202 19.13 -22.98 2.72
C ASP A 202 18.17 -21.98 3.37
N VAL A 203 17.19 -21.56 2.57
CA VAL A 203 16.14 -20.64 3.01
C VAL A 203 14.79 -21.33 2.84
N VAL A 204 14.04 -21.42 3.94
CA VAL A 204 12.67 -21.90 3.97
C VAL A 204 11.75 -20.70 3.95
N PHE A 205 10.94 -20.58 2.91
CA PHE A 205 9.95 -19.52 2.76
C PHE A 205 8.57 -20.03 3.18
N LYS A 206 7.86 -19.26 4.01
CA LYS A 206 6.52 -19.57 4.52
C LYS A 206 5.65 -18.32 4.59
N THR A 207 4.35 -18.51 4.46
CA THR A 207 3.32 -17.50 4.74
C THR A 207 2.45 -17.97 5.92
N PRO A 208 1.65 -17.09 6.54
CA PRO A 208 0.80 -17.47 7.67
C PRO A 208 -0.13 -18.65 7.38
N ASP A 209 -0.58 -18.81 6.14
CA ASP A 209 -1.44 -19.91 5.72
C ASP A 209 -0.75 -21.28 5.84
N ASP A 210 0.58 -21.34 5.72
CA ASP A 210 1.33 -22.58 5.94
C ASP A 210 1.27 -23.07 7.40
N PHE A 211 1.07 -22.15 8.35
CA PHE A 211 1.06 -22.45 9.78
C PHE A 211 -0.34 -22.77 10.31
N ILE A 212 -1.39 -22.29 9.65
CA ILE A 212 -2.76 -22.36 10.16
C ILE A 212 -3.39 -23.70 9.78
N GLY A 213 -3.79 -24.45 10.81
CA GLY A 213 -4.56 -25.69 10.68
C GLY A 213 -6.06 -25.46 10.55
N GLN A 214 -6.78 -26.51 10.16
CA GLN A 214 -8.25 -26.53 10.16
C GLN A 214 -8.80 -26.98 11.51
N PHE A 215 -7.98 -27.65 12.34
CA PHE A 215 -8.38 -28.21 13.63
C PHE A 215 -7.58 -27.60 14.81
N ILE A 216 -8.17 -27.61 16.01
CA ILE A 216 -7.55 -27.10 17.24
C ILE A 216 -6.32 -27.98 17.57
N GLY A 217 -5.16 -27.35 17.80
CA GLY A 217 -3.90 -28.05 18.07
C GLY A 217 -3.09 -28.37 16.80
N GLU A 218 -3.70 -28.32 15.61
CA GLU A 218 -3.00 -28.62 14.35
C GLU A 218 -2.01 -27.53 13.98
N SER A 219 -2.36 -26.26 14.21
CA SER A 219 -1.49 -25.11 13.95
C SER A 219 -0.19 -25.19 14.74
N GLU A 220 -0.27 -25.60 16.01
CA GLU A 220 0.89 -25.77 16.90
C GLU A 220 1.78 -26.92 16.43
N VAL A 221 1.19 -28.03 15.97
CA VAL A 221 1.94 -29.17 15.42
C VAL A 221 2.65 -28.77 14.12
N LYS A 222 1.96 -28.11 13.17
CA LYS A 222 2.56 -27.61 11.93
C LYS A 222 3.68 -26.62 12.22
N THR A 223 3.45 -25.66 13.10
CA THR A 223 4.45 -24.67 13.51
C THR A 223 5.67 -25.35 14.12
N SER A 224 5.45 -26.34 14.99
CA SER A 224 6.51 -27.14 15.58
C SER A 224 7.36 -27.83 14.52
N GLN A 225 6.74 -28.50 13.54
CA GLN A 225 7.42 -29.22 12.46
C GLN A 225 8.19 -28.28 11.53
N ILE A 226 7.59 -27.14 11.15
CA ILE A 226 8.26 -26.11 10.34
C ILE A 226 9.51 -25.63 11.08
N LEU A 227 9.39 -25.28 12.36
CA LEU A 227 10.52 -24.82 13.15
C LEU A 227 11.61 -25.88 13.28
N ASP A 228 11.26 -27.15 13.49
CA ASP A 228 12.25 -28.24 13.58
C ASP A 228 12.99 -28.46 12.26
N SER A 229 12.28 -28.35 11.12
CA SER A 229 12.89 -28.45 9.79
C SER A 229 13.83 -27.29 9.41
N THR A 230 13.82 -26.20 10.20
CA THR A 230 14.60 -24.98 9.94
C THR A 230 15.87 -24.88 10.77
N ILE A 231 16.20 -25.90 11.56
CA ILE A 231 17.51 -26.00 12.23
C ILE A 231 18.59 -26.07 11.14
N GLY A 232 19.61 -25.23 11.26
CA GLY A 232 20.66 -25.00 10.27
C GLY A 232 20.29 -24.01 9.16
N LYS A 233 19.05 -23.51 9.12
CA LYS A 233 18.48 -22.78 7.98
C LYS A 233 17.94 -21.41 8.38
N VAL A 234 17.53 -20.64 7.38
CA VAL A 234 16.74 -19.41 7.57
C VAL A 234 15.27 -19.68 7.30
N LEU A 235 14.40 -19.34 8.24
CA LEU A 235 12.96 -19.30 8.08
C LEU A 235 12.50 -17.87 7.80
N ILE A 236 12.00 -17.62 6.59
CA ILE A 236 11.34 -16.36 6.24
C ILE A 236 9.83 -16.57 6.38
N ILE A 237 9.19 -15.74 7.21
CA ILE A 237 7.74 -15.66 7.29
C ILE A 237 7.30 -14.32 6.71
N ASP A 238 6.77 -14.36 5.49
CA ASP A 238 6.26 -13.16 4.81
C ASP A 238 4.86 -12.80 5.30
N ASP A 239 4.52 -11.51 5.26
CA ASP A 239 3.25 -10.97 5.77
C ASP A 239 2.87 -11.47 7.19
N ALA A 240 3.86 -11.57 8.08
CA ALA A 240 3.70 -12.08 9.45
C ALA A 240 2.64 -11.31 10.26
N HIS A 241 2.37 -10.05 9.91
CA HIS A 241 1.29 -9.27 10.53
C HIS A 241 -0.09 -9.91 10.38
N MET A 242 -0.30 -10.78 9.38
CA MET A 242 -1.54 -11.53 9.19
C MET A 242 -1.78 -12.61 10.26
N PHE A 243 -0.81 -12.90 11.14
CA PHE A 243 -1.09 -13.66 12.36
C PHE A 243 -2.01 -12.90 13.33
N TYR A 244 -2.29 -11.62 13.08
CA TYR A 244 -3.20 -10.81 13.88
C TYR A 244 -4.07 -9.91 13.02
N HIS A 245 -5.40 -10.10 13.04
CA HIS A 245 -6.33 -9.30 12.22
C HIS A 245 -6.90 -8.06 12.90
N GLY A 246 -6.62 -7.87 14.19
CA GLY A 246 -7.18 -6.77 14.99
C GLY A 246 -8.69 -6.86 15.20
N ASN A 247 -9.27 -5.87 15.90
CA ASN A 247 -10.72 -5.73 16.06
C ASN A 247 -11.37 -5.15 14.79
N ARG A 248 -11.12 -5.74 13.61
CA ARG A 248 -11.93 -5.40 12.43
C ARG A 248 -13.32 -6.00 12.62
N ALA A 249 -14.35 -5.17 12.50
CA ALA A 249 -15.74 -5.60 12.58
C ALA A 249 -15.99 -6.72 11.54
N GLY A 250 -16.15 -7.96 11.99
CA GLY A 250 -16.35 -9.15 11.15
C GLY A 250 -15.27 -10.23 11.23
N ALA A 251 -14.26 -10.13 12.10
CA ALA A 251 -13.34 -11.24 12.38
C ALA A 251 -13.99 -12.24 13.36
N ASP A 252 -14.11 -13.50 12.96
CA ASP A 252 -14.59 -14.58 13.83
C ASP A 252 -13.57 -14.85 14.94
N SER A 253 -13.99 -14.72 16.21
CA SER A 253 -13.16 -14.92 17.40
C SER A 253 -12.48 -16.30 17.47
N GLU A 254 -12.99 -17.31 16.75
CA GLU A 254 -12.36 -18.64 16.66
C GLU A 254 -11.10 -18.64 15.79
N SER A 255 -11.06 -17.83 14.72
CA SER A 255 -9.93 -17.78 13.78
C SER A 255 -8.66 -17.21 14.42
N ASP A 256 -8.82 -16.31 15.40
CA ASP A 256 -7.71 -15.72 16.13
C ASP A 256 -7.06 -16.72 17.12
N ILE A 257 -7.83 -17.67 17.68
CA ILE A 257 -7.28 -18.67 18.60
C ILE A 257 -6.22 -19.53 17.91
N PHE A 258 -6.48 -19.97 16.67
CA PHE A 258 -5.52 -20.76 15.89
C PHE A 258 -4.24 -19.98 15.57
N ARG A 259 -4.37 -18.67 15.29
CA ARG A 259 -3.23 -17.80 14.95
C ARG A 259 -2.39 -17.46 16.19
N LEU A 260 -3.01 -17.28 17.35
CA LEU A 260 -2.31 -17.08 18.62
C LEU A 260 -1.48 -18.31 19.01
N GLY A 261 -2.01 -19.52 18.80
CA GLY A 261 -1.28 -20.77 19.05
C GLY A 261 0.02 -20.91 18.23
N VAL A 262 0.04 -20.39 17.01
CA VAL A 262 1.26 -20.31 16.17
C VAL A 262 2.32 -19.45 16.86
N ILE A 263 1.94 -18.24 17.29
CA ILE A 263 2.88 -17.29 17.92
C ILE A 263 3.41 -17.83 19.24
N ASP A 264 2.55 -18.44 20.06
CA ASP A 264 2.97 -19.08 21.31
C ASP A 264 3.97 -20.21 21.07
N THR A 265 3.74 -21.01 20.03
CA THR A 265 4.66 -22.08 19.62
C THR A 265 6.00 -21.52 19.17
N ILE A 266 6.01 -20.47 18.34
CA ILE A 266 7.23 -19.75 17.91
C ILE A 266 8.01 -19.23 19.14
N VAL A 267 7.33 -18.54 20.05
CA VAL A 267 7.96 -17.97 21.27
C VAL A 267 8.50 -19.07 22.19
N SER A 268 7.84 -20.23 22.24
CA SER A 268 8.28 -21.35 23.07
C SER A 268 9.54 -22.04 22.55
N LYS A 269 9.73 -22.09 21.22
CA LYS A 269 10.84 -22.80 20.57
C LYS A 269 12.06 -21.92 20.25
N ILE A 270 11.87 -20.61 20.16
CA ILE A 270 12.95 -19.65 19.92
C ILE A 270 13.47 -19.17 21.28
N HIS A 271 14.79 -19.26 21.51
CA HIS A 271 15.38 -18.94 22.81
C HIS A 271 16.39 -17.77 22.78
N ASN A 272 16.95 -17.42 21.62
CA ASN A 272 18.02 -16.42 21.44
C ASN A 272 19.28 -16.72 22.28
N LYS A 273 19.64 -18.00 22.40
CA LYS A 273 20.85 -18.42 23.13
C LYS A 273 22.08 -18.41 22.21
N PRO A 274 23.30 -18.16 22.73
CA PRO A 274 24.51 -18.33 21.93
C PRO A 274 24.61 -19.75 21.37
N GLY A 275 24.93 -19.89 20.09
CA GLY A 275 25.02 -21.18 19.41
C GLY A 275 23.68 -21.72 18.87
N GLU A 276 22.60 -20.93 18.90
CA GLU A 276 21.37 -21.27 18.19
C GLU A 276 21.61 -21.26 16.68
N ASP A 277 21.48 -22.43 16.05
CA ASP A 277 21.73 -22.66 14.64
C ASP A 277 20.43 -22.49 13.83
N ARG A 278 19.80 -21.31 13.93
CA ARG A 278 18.56 -20.99 13.19
C ARG A 278 18.35 -19.48 13.18
N CYS A 279 17.89 -18.96 12.05
CA CYS A 279 17.47 -17.58 11.92
C CYS A 279 16.01 -17.53 11.45
N VAL A 280 15.16 -16.82 12.20
CA VAL A 280 13.78 -16.55 11.84
C VAL A 280 13.63 -15.07 11.51
N LEU A 281 13.03 -14.80 10.35
CA LEU A 281 12.78 -13.46 9.85
C LEU A 281 11.27 -13.23 9.72
N LEU A 282 10.75 -12.21 10.39
CA LEU A 282 9.34 -11.81 10.30
C LEU A 282 9.22 -10.56 9.42
N LEU A 283 8.55 -10.68 8.27
CA LEU A 283 8.36 -9.57 7.34
C LEU A 283 6.93 -9.03 7.44
N GLY A 284 6.76 -7.70 7.35
CA GLY A 284 5.43 -7.12 7.30
C GLY A 284 5.41 -5.60 7.20
N TYR A 285 4.20 -5.04 7.18
CA TYR A 285 3.99 -3.60 7.18
C TYR A 285 4.22 -3.02 8.57
N THR A 286 4.88 -1.86 8.63
CA THR A 286 5.29 -1.22 9.90
C THR A 286 4.16 -1.12 10.90
N ASP A 287 3.05 -0.47 10.52
CA ASP A 287 1.94 -0.20 11.44
C ASP A 287 1.26 -1.49 11.92
N MET A 288 1.05 -2.45 11.01
CA MET A 288 0.37 -3.71 11.32
C MET A 288 1.24 -4.64 12.19
N MET A 289 2.56 -4.65 11.95
CA MET A 289 3.51 -5.39 12.79
C MET A 289 3.62 -4.77 14.18
N GLU A 290 3.70 -3.44 14.29
CA GLU A 290 3.74 -2.76 15.58
C GLU A 290 2.48 -3.05 16.40
N GLU A 291 1.30 -3.06 15.76
CA GLU A 291 0.04 -3.44 16.39
C GLU A 291 0.04 -4.90 16.87
N MET A 292 0.43 -5.84 15.99
CA MET A 292 0.53 -7.27 16.34
C MET A 292 1.44 -7.48 17.55
N PHE A 293 2.62 -6.88 17.55
CA PHE A 293 3.58 -7.02 18.64
C PHE A 293 3.12 -6.38 19.95
N GLN A 294 2.22 -5.39 19.92
CA GLN A 294 1.62 -4.81 21.13
C GLN A 294 0.59 -5.74 21.76
N LYS A 295 -0.18 -6.47 20.94
CA LYS A 295 -1.42 -7.10 21.38
C LYS A 295 -1.38 -8.63 21.50
N VAL A 296 -0.44 -9.31 20.84
CA VAL A 296 -0.44 -10.78 20.78
C VAL A 296 0.24 -11.45 21.99
N ASN A 297 1.57 -11.33 22.12
CA ASN A 297 2.32 -11.99 23.19
C ASN A 297 3.56 -11.18 23.58
N PRO A 298 3.73 -10.78 24.86
CA PRO A 298 4.92 -10.06 25.33
C PRO A 298 6.25 -10.80 25.08
N GLY A 299 6.23 -12.13 25.04
CA GLY A 299 7.38 -12.97 24.74
C GLY A 299 7.90 -12.81 23.31
N LEU A 300 7.03 -12.47 22.35
CA LEU A 300 7.44 -12.23 20.97
C LEU A 300 8.41 -11.04 20.87
N ARG A 301 8.17 -9.96 21.60
CA ARG A 301 9.06 -8.79 21.68
C ARG A 301 10.45 -9.12 22.25
N ARG A 302 10.53 -10.11 23.15
CA ARG A 302 11.81 -10.55 23.72
C ARG A 302 12.61 -11.38 22.73
N ARG A 303 11.94 -12.13 21.84
CA ARG A 303 12.59 -12.93 20.79
C ARG A 303 12.91 -12.13 19.54
N PHE A 304 12.09 -11.13 19.25
CA PHE A 304 12.18 -10.25 18.09
C PHE A 304 12.07 -8.78 18.55
N PRO A 305 13.15 -8.17 19.06
CA PRO A 305 13.10 -6.78 19.51
C PRO A 305 12.82 -5.85 18.32
N LEU A 306 11.72 -5.08 18.38
CA LEU A 306 11.36 -4.15 17.30
C LEU A 306 12.34 -2.98 17.14
N GLU A 307 13.11 -2.67 18.19
CA GLU A 307 14.20 -1.68 18.16
C GLU A 307 15.34 -2.12 17.24
N GLU A 308 15.48 -3.43 17.06
CA GLU A 308 16.47 -4.09 16.21
C GLU A 308 15.93 -4.41 14.80
N ALA A 309 14.71 -3.98 14.48
CA ALA A 309 14.07 -4.24 13.20
C ALA A 309 14.73 -3.48 12.04
N PHE A 310 14.82 -4.12 10.88
CA PHE A 310 15.25 -3.48 9.64
C PHE A 310 14.07 -2.76 9.00
N ARG A 311 14.18 -1.43 8.87
CA ARG A 311 13.15 -0.57 8.29
C ARG A 311 13.46 -0.28 6.84
N PHE A 312 12.51 -0.60 5.97
CA PHE A 312 12.54 -0.41 4.53
C PHE A 312 11.62 0.76 4.19
N GLU A 313 12.16 1.74 3.47
CA GLU A 313 11.42 2.91 3.03
C GLU A 313 10.97 2.76 1.58
N SER A 314 9.90 3.46 1.21
CA SER A 314 9.49 3.53 -0.21
C SER A 314 10.58 4.19 -1.04
N TYR A 315 10.77 3.67 -2.26
CA TYR A 315 11.75 4.21 -3.20
C TYR A 315 11.33 5.59 -3.71
N ASN A 316 12.31 6.46 -3.94
CA ASN A 316 12.13 7.71 -4.66
C ASN A 316 12.15 7.49 -6.18
N ASP A 317 11.84 8.53 -6.95
CA ASP A 317 11.70 8.46 -8.40
C ASP A 317 12.99 7.98 -9.10
N GLU A 318 14.17 8.43 -8.63
CA GLU A 318 15.47 8.00 -9.15
C GLU A 318 15.72 6.51 -8.89
N GLN A 319 15.37 6.03 -7.71
CA GLN A 319 15.50 4.63 -7.32
C GLN A 319 14.53 3.74 -8.09
N LEU A 320 13.27 4.16 -8.27
CA LEU A 320 12.30 3.45 -9.09
C LEU A 320 12.77 3.33 -10.54
N SER A 321 13.34 4.41 -11.09
CA SER A 321 13.93 4.42 -12.43
C SER A 321 15.14 3.48 -12.53
N LYS A 322 15.99 3.43 -11.50
CA LYS A 322 17.10 2.47 -11.41
C LYS A 322 16.62 1.02 -11.36
N ILE A 323 15.58 0.73 -10.57
CA ILE A 323 14.97 -0.60 -10.49
C ILE A 323 14.36 -1.01 -11.83
N LEU A 324 13.71 -0.07 -12.53
CA LEU A 324 13.16 -0.32 -13.87
C LEU A 324 14.27 -0.70 -14.85
N ARG A 325 15.38 0.06 -14.88
CA ARG A 325 16.54 -0.24 -15.72
C ARG A 325 17.18 -1.60 -15.40
N LEU A 326 17.26 -1.97 -14.12
CA LEU A 326 17.77 -3.28 -13.71
C LEU A 326 16.88 -4.41 -14.21
N LYS A 327 15.56 -4.33 -13.99
CA LYS A 327 14.60 -5.35 -14.46
C LYS A 327 14.57 -5.45 -15.99
N MET A 328 14.68 -4.33 -16.69
CA MET A 328 14.80 -4.32 -18.14
C MET A 328 16.08 -5.02 -18.61
N ALA A 329 17.23 -4.74 -17.97
CA ALA A 329 18.49 -5.39 -18.30
C ALA A 329 18.50 -6.89 -17.99
N GLU A 330 17.80 -7.34 -16.95
CA GLU A 330 17.63 -8.77 -16.63
C GLU A 330 16.83 -9.53 -17.71
N GLU A 331 15.97 -8.84 -18.46
CA GLU A 331 15.13 -9.40 -19.52
C GLU A 331 15.61 -9.00 -20.94
N ASP A 332 16.83 -8.46 -21.08
CA ASP A 332 17.39 -7.95 -22.36
C ASP A 332 16.51 -6.90 -23.08
N ILE A 333 15.79 -6.08 -22.31
CA ILE A 333 14.91 -5.01 -22.78
C ILE A 333 15.64 -3.67 -22.73
N THR A 334 15.44 -2.85 -23.76
CA THR A 334 15.95 -1.47 -23.83
C THR A 334 14.81 -0.47 -24.05
N ALA A 335 15.04 0.80 -23.75
CA ALA A 335 14.11 1.89 -24.03
C ALA A 335 14.89 3.17 -24.34
N SER A 336 14.28 4.08 -25.11
CA SER A 336 14.87 5.41 -25.36
C SER A 336 14.87 6.26 -24.08
N ASP A 337 15.72 7.29 -24.02
CA ASP A 337 15.76 8.21 -22.88
C ASP A 337 14.39 8.87 -22.64
N GLU A 338 13.67 9.22 -23.70
CA GLU A 338 12.36 9.84 -23.58
C GLU A 338 11.27 8.84 -23.16
N ALA A 339 11.37 7.57 -23.55
CA ALA A 339 10.50 6.52 -23.04
C ALA A 339 10.72 6.29 -21.54
N MET A 340 11.97 6.38 -21.07
CA MET A 340 12.31 6.32 -19.64
C MET A 340 11.77 7.52 -18.86
N GLU A 341 11.73 8.72 -19.45
CA GLU A 341 11.09 9.89 -18.82
C GLU A 341 9.58 9.68 -18.64
N VAL A 342 8.91 9.12 -19.65
CA VAL A 342 7.48 8.77 -19.56
C VAL A 342 7.25 7.71 -18.49
N ALA A 343 8.07 6.66 -18.44
CA ALA A 343 7.99 5.62 -17.41
C ALA A 343 8.16 6.20 -16.00
N ALA A 344 9.11 7.13 -15.81
CA ALA A 344 9.31 7.82 -14.54
C ALA A 344 8.09 8.68 -14.15
N GLU A 345 7.43 9.35 -15.09
CA GLU A 345 6.18 10.09 -14.84
C GLU A 345 5.02 9.16 -14.45
N VAL A 346 4.89 7.99 -15.10
CA VAL A 346 3.89 6.97 -14.73
C VAL A 346 4.14 6.48 -13.29
N LEU A 347 5.38 6.15 -12.94
CA LEU A 347 5.74 5.68 -11.60
C LEU A 347 5.53 6.76 -10.53
N ARG A 348 5.86 8.02 -10.84
CA ARG A 348 5.60 9.17 -9.95
C ARG A 348 4.11 9.30 -9.64
N ARG A 349 3.24 9.14 -10.64
CA ARG A 349 1.77 9.14 -10.45
C ARG A 349 1.29 7.91 -9.68
N ALA A 350 1.87 6.74 -9.93
CA ALA A 350 1.53 5.51 -9.22
C ALA A 350 1.89 5.61 -7.72
N ARG A 351 2.99 6.29 -7.38
CA ARG A 351 3.44 6.51 -5.99
C ARG A 351 2.43 7.26 -5.11
N ASP A 352 1.57 8.06 -5.72
CA ASP A 352 0.50 8.77 -5.02
C ASP A 352 -0.77 7.93 -4.84
N ARG A 353 -0.85 6.73 -5.43
CA ARG A 353 -2.00 5.83 -5.25
C ARG A 353 -1.96 5.16 -3.88
N PRO A 354 -3.13 4.84 -3.30
CA PRO A 354 -3.16 3.94 -2.15
C PRO A 354 -2.56 2.59 -2.54
N ASN A 355 -1.87 1.95 -1.61
CA ASN A 355 -1.21 0.64 -1.79
C ASN A 355 -0.11 0.61 -2.87
N PHE A 356 0.58 1.73 -3.11
CA PHE A 356 1.78 1.72 -3.95
C PHE A 356 2.79 0.66 -3.50
N GLY A 357 3.08 -0.28 -4.41
CA GLY A 357 3.89 -1.47 -4.24
C GLY A 357 5.35 -1.29 -4.62
N ASN A 358 5.86 -0.07 -4.82
CA ASN A 358 7.27 0.19 -5.12
C ASN A 358 7.80 -0.64 -6.30
N GLY A 359 8.74 -1.57 -6.06
CA GLY A 359 9.26 -2.46 -7.10
C GLY A 359 8.19 -3.34 -7.75
N GLY A 360 7.09 -3.64 -7.05
CA GLY A 360 5.93 -4.30 -7.63
C GLY A 360 5.22 -3.45 -8.67
N ASP A 361 5.10 -2.13 -8.46
CA ASP A 361 4.55 -1.22 -9.47
C ASP A 361 5.49 -1.03 -10.66
N VAL A 362 6.82 -1.07 -10.44
CA VAL A 362 7.80 -1.08 -11.53
C VAL A 362 7.62 -2.33 -12.40
N GLU A 363 7.45 -3.49 -11.78
CA GLU A 363 7.21 -4.74 -12.49
C GLU A 363 5.86 -4.74 -13.23
N ASN A 364 4.80 -4.23 -12.59
CA ASN A 364 3.50 -4.05 -13.24
C ASN A 364 3.59 -3.12 -14.45
N LEU A 365 4.34 -2.01 -14.34
CA LEU A 365 4.53 -1.08 -15.45
C LEU A 365 5.29 -1.75 -16.60
N LEU A 366 6.39 -2.46 -16.31
CA LEU A 366 7.16 -3.16 -17.32
C LEU A 366 6.32 -4.25 -18.02
N ASN A 367 5.54 -5.01 -17.26
CA ASN A 367 4.62 -6.02 -17.81
C ASN A 367 3.53 -5.41 -18.70
N GLN A 368 2.98 -4.26 -18.30
CA GLN A 368 2.04 -3.52 -19.14
C GLN A 368 2.70 -3.03 -20.43
N ALA A 369 3.91 -2.48 -20.35
CA ALA A 369 4.65 -2.03 -21.53
C ALA A 369 4.93 -3.19 -22.51
N LYS A 370 5.41 -4.34 -22.00
CA LYS A 370 5.58 -5.57 -22.78
C LYS A 370 4.30 -6.04 -23.45
N THR A 371 3.15 -5.92 -22.77
CA THR A 371 1.84 -6.31 -23.32
C THR A 371 1.41 -5.38 -24.45
N ARG A 372 1.81 -4.11 -24.41
CA ARG A 372 1.47 -3.10 -25.43
C ARG A 372 2.41 -3.14 -26.63
N TYR A 373 3.65 -3.56 -26.42
CA TYR A 373 4.63 -3.76 -27.47
C TYR A 373 4.10 -4.77 -28.50
N ARG A 374 3.96 -4.33 -29.76
CA ARG A 374 3.25 -5.09 -30.81
C ARG A 374 4.16 -5.90 -31.72
N GLU A 375 5.47 -5.79 -31.58
CA GLU A 375 6.42 -6.44 -32.48
C GLU A 375 6.99 -7.73 -31.89
N GLN A 376 7.22 -8.73 -32.75
CA GLN A 376 7.97 -9.93 -32.39
C GLN A 376 9.42 -9.75 -32.87
N GLN A 377 10.24 -9.13 -32.04
CA GLN A 377 11.69 -9.07 -32.22
C GLN A 377 12.39 -9.84 -31.10
N GLU A 378 13.60 -10.35 -31.37
CA GLU A 378 14.45 -10.97 -30.34
C GLU A 378 14.93 -9.94 -29.31
N HIS A 379 15.04 -8.66 -29.68
CA HIS A 379 15.35 -7.55 -28.78
C HIS A 379 14.17 -6.60 -28.66
N ILE A 380 13.64 -6.45 -27.44
CA ILE A 380 12.52 -5.55 -27.16
C ILE A 380 13.07 -4.13 -26.94
N VAL A 381 12.63 -3.20 -27.78
CA VAL A 381 12.91 -1.76 -27.62
C VAL A 381 11.59 -1.05 -27.33
N LEU A 382 11.37 -0.68 -26.06
CA LEU A 382 10.14 -0.02 -25.64
C LEU A 382 10.15 1.47 -25.99
N GLU A 383 9.05 1.94 -26.57
CA GLU A 383 8.82 3.35 -26.91
C GLU A 383 7.92 4.04 -25.85
N ARG A 384 7.63 5.34 -26.05
CA ARG A 384 6.86 6.16 -25.08
C ARG A 384 5.45 5.61 -24.88
N GLU A 385 4.83 5.22 -25.98
CA GLU A 385 3.46 4.70 -26.10
C GLU A 385 3.28 3.37 -25.35
N ASP A 386 4.34 2.57 -25.25
CA ASP A 386 4.31 1.29 -24.53
C ASP A 386 4.16 1.51 -23.03
N PHE A 387 4.90 2.47 -22.46
CA PHE A 387 4.75 2.82 -21.05
C PHE A 387 3.43 3.52 -20.77
N ASP A 388 3.04 4.43 -21.66
CA ASP A 388 1.83 5.24 -21.51
C ASP A 388 1.23 5.63 -22.87
N PRO A 389 0.09 5.04 -23.28
CA PRO A 389 -0.59 5.39 -24.53
C PRO A 389 -1.02 6.86 -24.63
N GLU A 390 -1.15 7.54 -23.49
CA GLU A 390 -1.55 8.95 -23.40
C GLU A 390 -0.38 9.82 -22.89
N TRP A 391 0.86 9.44 -23.19
CA TRP A 391 2.06 10.19 -22.77
C TRP A 391 2.03 11.67 -23.20
N ASP A 392 1.35 11.97 -24.32
CA ASP A 392 1.23 13.32 -24.90
C ASP A 392 0.10 14.17 -24.31
N ARG A 393 -0.64 13.67 -23.30
CA ARG A 393 -1.83 14.31 -22.71
C ARG A 393 -1.62 15.79 -22.33
N GLY A 394 -0.42 16.12 -21.87
CA GLY A 394 -0.03 17.49 -21.46
C GLY A 394 0.19 18.45 -22.63
N MET A 395 0.52 17.95 -23.83
CA MET A 395 0.81 18.78 -25.02
C MET A 395 -0.47 19.35 -25.64
N HIS A 396 -1.60 18.66 -25.50
CA HIS A 396 -2.91 19.09 -26.03
C HIS A 396 -3.90 19.56 -24.95
N ALA A 397 -3.44 19.70 -23.71
CA ALA A 397 -4.26 19.94 -22.53
C ALA A 397 -5.15 21.21 -22.63
N SER A 398 -4.69 22.28 -23.26
CA SER A 398 -5.47 23.53 -23.37
C SER A 398 -6.65 23.42 -24.32
N LYS A 399 -6.50 22.71 -25.47
CA LYS A 399 -7.60 22.47 -26.41
C LYS A 399 -8.60 21.47 -25.83
N LYS A 400 -8.09 20.39 -25.22
CA LYS A 400 -8.92 19.41 -24.50
C LYS A 400 -9.72 20.07 -23.36
N CYS A 401 -9.11 20.98 -22.60
CA CYS A 401 -9.78 21.69 -21.52
C CYS A 401 -11.02 22.45 -21.99
N GLN A 402 -10.94 23.19 -23.10
CA GLN A 402 -12.10 23.90 -23.64
C GLN A 402 -13.21 22.93 -24.08
N ALA A 403 -12.83 21.81 -24.71
CA ALA A 403 -13.77 20.77 -25.11
C ALA A 403 -14.53 20.15 -23.92
N LEU A 404 -13.88 20.03 -22.75
CA LEU A 404 -14.54 19.49 -21.55
C LEU A 404 -15.68 20.37 -21.02
N PHE A 405 -15.69 21.66 -21.37
CA PHE A 405 -16.77 22.59 -21.02
C PHE A 405 -17.72 22.86 -22.19
N GLU A 406 -17.61 22.15 -23.32
CA GLU A 406 -18.53 22.31 -24.44
C GLU A 406 -19.99 22.06 -24.02
N GLY A 407 -20.88 22.98 -24.41
CA GLY A 407 -22.29 22.95 -24.02
C GLY A 407 -22.60 23.46 -22.61
N LEU A 408 -21.58 23.84 -21.81
CA LEU A 408 -21.77 24.52 -20.54
C LEU A 408 -21.72 26.04 -20.72
N ILE A 409 -22.86 26.69 -20.53
CA ILE A 409 -23.00 28.12 -20.76
C ILE A 409 -22.64 28.89 -19.48
N GLY A 410 -21.72 29.86 -19.59
CA GLY A 410 -21.39 30.75 -18.48
C GLY A 410 -20.21 30.35 -17.60
N PHE A 411 -19.35 29.46 -18.11
CA PHE A 411 -18.19 28.92 -17.41
C PHE A 411 -16.87 29.59 -17.85
N GLU A 412 -16.93 30.71 -18.57
CA GLU A 412 -15.76 31.33 -19.22
C GLU A 412 -14.66 31.67 -18.19
N THR A 413 -15.05 32.27 -17.06
CA THR A 413 -14.11 32.62 -15.98
C THR A 413 -13.51 31.39 -15.30
N ILE A 414 -14.25 30.28 -15.23
CA ILE A 414 -13.82 29.01 -14.65
C ILE A 414 -12.81 28.35 -15.59
N ILE A 415 -13.12 28.33 -16.90
CA ILE A 415 -12.25 27.83 -17.97
C ILE A 415 -10.91 28.57 -17.94
N ASP A 416 -10.93 29.92 -17.93
CA ASP A 416 -9.72 30.74 -17.91
C ASP A 416 -8.83 30.43 -16.70
N LYS A 417 -9.44 30.19 -15.53
CA LYS A 417 -8.74 29.85 -14.30
C LYS A 417 -8.03 28.50 -14.40
N PHE A 418 -8.70 27.45 -14.87
CA PHE A 418 -8.09 26.13 -15.03
C PHE A 418 -7.07 26.07 -16.17
N GLN A 419 -7.30 26.76 -17.29
CA GLN A 419 -6.28 26.94 -18.32
C GLN A 419 -5.04 27.67 -17.79
N GLY A 420 -5.24 28.65 -16.89
CA GLY A 420 -4.16 29.29 -16.13
C GLY A 420 -3.31 28.28 -15.35
N TYR A 421 -3.94 27.36 -14.63
CA TYR A 421 -3.23 26.29 -13.90
C TYR A 421 -2.48 25.33 -14.82
N GLN A 422 -3.06 24.95 -15.96
CA GLN A 422 -2.37 24.11 -16.95
C GLN A 422 -1.12 24.82 -17.51
N ARG A 423 -1.24 26.10 -17.89
CA ARG A 423 -0.09 26.91 -18.35
C ARG A 423 0.99 27.03 -17.27
N MET A 424 0.58 27.26 -16.03
CA MET A 424 1.49 27.36 -14.89
C MET A 424 2.24 26.05 -14.66
N ALA A 425 1.54 24.91 -14.68
CA ALA A 425 2.14 23.60 -14.52
C ALA A 425 3.16 23.29 -15.63
N ALA A 426 2.80 23.54 -16.89
CA ALA A 426 3.70 23.35 -18.02
C ALA A 426 4.96 24.23 -17.89
N ASN A 427 4.81 25.50 -17.51
CA ASN A 427 5.93 26.42 -17.37
C ASN A 427 6.86 26.07 -16.19
N LEU A 428 6.33 25.56 -15.08
CA LEU A 428 7.13 25.10 -13.94
C LEU A 428 7.96 23.86 -14.29
N ARG A 429 7.35 22.89 -14.98
CA ARG A 429 8.06 21.70 -15.49
C ARG A 429 9.22 22.06 -16.42
N ARG A 430 9.00 22.99 -17.35
CA ARG A 430 10.06 23.50 -18.25
C ARG A 430 11.25 24.12 -17.51
N ARG A 431 11.07 24.54 -16.26
CA ARG A 431 12.13 25.08 -15.40
C ARG A 431 12.65 24.06 -14.37
N GLY A 432 12.27 22.78 -14.50
CA GLY A 432 12.67 21.72 -13.57
C GLY A 432 12.10 21.89 -12.16
N ARG A 433 11.02 22.65 -11.99
CA ARG A 433 10.35 22.86 -10.69
C ARG A 433 9.08 22.01 -10.61
N ASP A 434 8.78 21.48 -9.43
CA ASP A 434 7.54 20.74 -9.20
C ASP A 434 6.32 21.68 -9.22
N PRO A 435 5.38 21.52 -10.17
CA PRO A 435 4.16 22.32 -10.19
C PRO A 435 3.28 22.20 -8.95
N ARG A 436 3.37 21.07 -8.23
CA ARG A 436 2.51 20.79 -7.08
C ARG A 436 2.70 21.78 -5.95
N GLU A 437 3.84 22.47 -5.92
CA GLU A 437 4.13 23.48 -4.92
C GLU A 437 3.28 24.75 -5.06
N ILE A 438 2.82 25.04 -6.28
CA ILE A 438 2.18 26.31 -6.63
C ILE A 438 0.73 26.11 -7.09
N VAL A 439 0.43 25.04 -7.83
CA VAL A 439 -0.94 24.74 -8.28
C VAL A 439 -1.82 24.41 -7.06
N PRO A 440 -3.00 25.03 -6.91
CA PRO A 440 -3.92 24.70 -5.82
C PRO A 440 -4.52 23.29 -5.97
N PHE A 441 -4.62 22.54 -4.88
CA PHE A 441 -5.29 21.23 -4.81
C PHE A 441 -6.61 21.26 -4.05
N THR A 442 -6.99 22.43 -3.54
CA THR A 442 -8.15 22.61 -2.66
C THR A 442 -9.02 23.72 -3.21
N PHE A 443 -10.29 23.42 -3.42
CA PHE A 443 -11.24 24.33 -4.05
C PHE A 443 -12.52 24.47 -3.22
N LEU A 444 -13.04 25.69 -3.17
CA LEU A 444 -14.30 26.03 -2.54
C LEU A 444 -15.31 26.43 -3.63
N PHE A 445 -16.31 25.58 -3.87
CA PHE A 445 -17.35 25.78 -4.89
C PHE A 445 -18.60 26.39 -4.24
N LYS A 446 -18.88 27.65 -4.56
CA LYS A 446 -20.03 28.40 -4.03
C LYS A 446 -21.05 28.68 -5.11
N GLY A 447 -22.32 28.42 -4.85
CA GLY A 447 -23.39 28.93 -5.71
C GLY A 447 -24.74 28.21 -5.54
N PRO A 448 -25.79 28.69 -6.22
CA PRO A 448 -27.13 28.11 -6.15
C PRO A 448 -27.19 26.61 -6.55
N PRO A 449 -28.28 25.89 -6.22
CA PRO A 449 -28.43 24.50 -6.65
C PRO A 449 -28.57 24.42 -8.16
N GLY A 450 -28.04 23.33 -8.75
CA GLY A 450 -28.12 23.04 -10.18
C GLY A 450 -27.36 24.00 -11.11
N THR A 451 -26.34 24.70 -10.59
CA THR A 451 -25.41 25.54 -11.38
C THR A 451 -24.18 24.79 -11.92
N GLY A 452 -24.13 23.46 -11.78
CA GLY A 452 -23.07 22.64 -12.37
C GLY A 452 -21.85 22.33 -11.48
N LYS A 453 -21.92 22.58 -10.16
CA LYS A 453 -20.83 22.29 -9.20
C LYS A 453 -20.29 20.85 -9.30
N THR A 454 -21.16 19.84 -9.18
CA THR A 454 -20.80 18.42 -9.26
C THR A 454 -20.21 18.05 -10.63
N HIS A 455 -20.78 18.58 -11.71
CA HIS A 455 -20.28 18.34 -13.06
C HIS A 455 -18.87 18.95 -13.25
N THR A 456 -18.65 20.16 -12.73
CA THR A 456 -17.34 20.82 -12.76
C THR A 456 -16.30 20.04 -11.96
N ALA A 457 -16.67 19.41 -10.84
CA ALA A 457 -15.74 18.57 -10.08
C ALA A 457 -15.20 17.39 -10.92
N ARG A 458 -16.04 16.79 -11.77
CA ARG A 458 -15.62 15.74 -12.72
C ARG A 458 -14.67 16.28 -13.78
N ILE A 459 -14.95 17.47 -14.30
CA ILE A 459 -14.06 18.16 -15.24
C ILE A 459 -12.70 18.48 -14.57
N VAL A 460 -12.71 18.93 -13.32
CA VAL A 460 -11.48 19.15 -12.53
C VAL A 460 -10.69 17.86 -12.38
N GLY A 461 -11.36 16.72 -12.15
CA GLY A 461 -10.72 15.41 -12.13
C GLY A 461 -9.98 15.10 -13.41
N GLN A 462 -10.63 15.32 -14.57
CA GLN A 462 -9.98 15.15 -15.87
C GLN A 462 -8.80 16.12 -16.05
N ILE A 463 -8.96 17.40 -15.72
CA ILE A 463 -7.91 18.41 -15.89
C ILE A 463 -6.67 18.09 -15.03
N PHE A 464 -6.86 17.69 -13.78
CA PHE A 464 -5.75 17.33 -12.89
C PHE A 464 -5.11 15.99 -13.25
N TYR A 465 -5.88 15.06 -13.83
CA TYR A 465 -5.35 13.84 -14.42
C TYR A 465 -4.50 14.13 -15.66
N ASP A 466 -4.99 14.98 -16.58
CA ASP A 466 -4.28 15.41 -17.79
C ASP A 466 -3.00 16.20 -17.45
N MET A 467 -3.05 16.98 -16.36
CA MET A 467 -1.85 17.64 -15.82
C MET A 467 -0.87 16.66 -15.18
N GLY A 468 -1.20 15.38 -15.02
CA GLY A 468 -0.32 14.38 -14.40
C GLY A 468 -0.21 14.50 -12.86
N PHE A 469 -1.15 15.19 -12.22
CA PHE A 469 -1.20 15.31 -10.76
C PHE A 469 -2.02 14.21 -10.08
N LEU A 470 -3.01 13.68 -10.80
CA LEU A 470 -3.84 12.59 -10.31
C LEU A 470 -3.52 11.30 -11.05
N SER A 471 -3.81 10.22 -10.35
CA SER A 471 -3.59 8.87 -10.82
C SER A 471 -4.72 8.34 -11.72
N THR A 472 -5.91 8.94 -11.58
CA THR A 472 -7.16 8.72 -12.31
C THR A 472 -7.98 10.01 -12.30
N ASN A 473 -8.90 10.17 -13.24
CA ASN A 473 -9.86 11.27 -13.31
C ASN A 473 -11.11 11.06 -12.42
N GLU A 474 -11.18 9.93 -11.72
CA GLU A 474 -12.33 9.55 -10.88
C GLU A 474 -12.60 10.57 -9.76
N VAL A 475 -13.89 10.79 -9.49
CA VAL A 475 -14.37 11.66 -8.40
C VAL A 475 -15.10 10.83 -7.36
N ILE A 476 -14.61 10.86 -6.13
CA ILE A 476 -15.31 10.33 -4.96
C ILE A 476 -16.28 11.40 -4.47
N GLU A 477 -17.55 11.25 -4.82
CA GLU A 477 -18.63 12.12 -4.37
C GLU A 477 -19.17 11.67 -3.02
N CYS A 478 -19.22 12.57 -2.05
CA CYS A 478 -19.87 12.33 -0.78
C CYS A 478 -20.54 13.61 -0.24
N SER A 479 -21.26 13.48 0.86
CA SER A 479 -21.88 14.60 1.57
C SER A 479 -21.31 14.72 2.98
N ALA A 480 -21.54 15.85 3.65
CA ALA A 480 -21.14 16.06 5.04
C ALA A 480 -21.53 14.90 5.99
N SER A 481 -22.70 14.28 5.78
CA SER A 481 -23.18 13.16 6.62
C SER A 481 -22.33 11.89 6.52
N HIS A 482 -21.54 11.74 5.46
CA HIS A 482 -20.61 10.62 5.31
C HIS A 482 -19.34 10.78 6.17
N LEU A 483 -19.01 12.02 6.56
CA LEU A 483 -17.88 12.33 7.44
C LEU A 483 -18.26 12.19 8.92
N ILE A 484 -19.52 12.42 9.27
CA ILE A 484 -19.99 12.47 10.66
C ILE A 484 -20.25 11.04 11.21
N GLY A 485 -19.69 10.73 12.38
CA GLY A 485 -19.92 9.47 13.09
C GLY A 485 -21.35 9.34 13.62
N LYS A 486 -21.82 8.09 13.81
CA LYS A 486 -23.09 7.83 14.54
C LYS A 486 -22.88 7.74 16.06
N TYR A 487 -21.63 7.52 16.49
CA TYR A 487 -21.20 7.33 17.87
C TYR A 487 -19.86 8.07 18.10
N VAL A 488 -19.55 8.41 19.35
CA VAL A 488 -18.28 9.02 19.76
C VAL A 488 -17.10 8.17 19.29
N GLY A 489 -16.09 8.80 18.69
CA GLY A 489 -14.88 8.15 18.20
C GLY A 489 -14.99 7.47 16.82
N HIS A 490 -16.18 7.47 16.18
CA HIS A 490 -16.34 6.94 14.82
C HIS A 490 -16.12 7.97 13.71
N THR A 491 -16.09 9.26 14.04
CA THR A 491 -15.92 10.34 13.05
C THR A 491 -14.53 10.28 12.41
N ALA A 492 -13.47 10.24 13.23
CA ALA A 492 -12.11 10.26 12.71
C ALA A 492 -11.77 9.08 11.78
N PRO A 493 -12.10 7.81 12.11
CA PRO A 493 -11.89 6.69 11.19
C PRO A 493 -12.64 6.81 9.85
N LYS A 494 -13.83 7.41 9.84
CA LYS A 494 -14.59 7.65 8.60
C LYS A 494 -13.91 8.66 7.70
N VAL A 495 -13.44 9.78 8.27
CA VAL A 495 -12.69 10.80 7.53
C VAL A 495 -11.41 10.19 6.95
N ILE A 496 -10.64 9.47 7.77
CA ILE A 496 -9.42 8.77 7.32
C ILE A 496 -9.73 7.80 6.18
N ASN A 497 -10.75 6.94 6.31
CA ASN A 497 -11.12 6.00 5.26
C ASN A 497 -11.50 6.70 3.94
N LEU A 498 -12.23 7.82 4.03
CA LEU A 498 -12.60 8.60 2.87
C LEU A 498 -11.38 9.23 2.17
N PHE A 499 -10.42 9.74 2.94
CA PHE A 499 -9.15 10.25 2.42
C PHE A 499 -8.31 9.14 1.77
N GLU A 500 -8.20 7.97 2.39
CA GLU A 500 -7.52 6.81 1.80
C GLU A 500 -8.14 6.40 0.46
N ARG A 501 -9.48 6.36 0.38
CA ARG A 501 -10.20 6.01 -0.85
C ARG A 501 -10.05 7.05 -1.96
N ALA A 502 -9.87 8.31 -1.59
CA ALA A 502 -9.77 9.42 -2.52
C ALA A 502 -8.31 9.82 -2.84
N LEU A 503 -7.32 9.15 -2.25
CA LEU A 503 -5.91 9.36 -2.53
C LEU A 503 -5.62 9.08 -4.02
N GLY A 504 -4.96 10.04 -4.70
CA GLY A 504 -4.73 10.01 -6.14
C GLY A 504 -5.96 10.35 -7.01
N LYS A 505 -7.08 10.78 -6.40
CA LYS A 505 -8.38 11.10 -7.04
C LYS A 505 -8.87 12.50 -6.63
N VAL A 506 -10.10 12.86 -7.05
CA VAL A 506 -10.82 14.01 -6.50
C VAL A 506 -11.76 13.57 -5.38
N LEU A 507 -11.70 14.23 -4.22
CA LEU A 507 -12.69 14.14 -3.15
C LEU A 507 -13.65 15.33 -3.25
N PHE A 508 -14.90 15.07 -3.63
CA PHE A 508 -15.95 16.07 -3.74
C PHE A 508 -16.94 15.93 -2.59
N ILE A 509 -16.98 16.92 -1.70
CA ILE A 509 -17.90 16.97 -0.55
C ILE A 509 -19.01 17.98 -0.86
N ASP A 510 -20.18 17.47 -1.23
CA ASP A 510 -21.37 18.28 -1.44
C ASP A 510 -22.07 18.63 -0.12
N GLU A 511 -22.78 19.76 -0.14
CA GLU A 511 -23.46 20.34 1.03
C GLU A 511 -22.53 20.42 2.27
N ALA A 512 -21.26 20.78 2.04
CA ALA A 512 -20.22 20.80 3.05
C ALA A 512 -20.52 21.75 4.22
N TYR A 513 -21.35 22.77 3.98
CA TYR A 513 -21.82 23.70 5.01
C TYR A 513 -22.53 23.01 6.17
N ARG A 514 -23.07 21.79 5.99
CA ARG A 514 -23.65 21.01 7.11
C ARG A 514 -22.63 20.65 8.20
N LEU A 515 -21.33 20.79 7.92
CA LEU A 515 -20.25 20.64 8.92
C LEU A 515 -20.15 21.84 9.88
N THR A 516 -20.93 22.92 9.70
CA THR A 516 -20.98 24.03 10.67
C THR A 516 -21.59 23.64 12.01
N GLY A 517 -22.25 22.48 12.08
CA GLY A 517 -23.19 22.14 13.14
C GLY A 517 -24.51 22.88 12.93
N GLY A 518 -25.63 22.19 13.15
CA GLY A 518 -26.91 22.86 13.25
C GLY A 518 -27.04 23.45 14.64
N ALA A 519 -27.22 24.77 14.76
CA ALA A 519 -27.61 25.39 16.03
C ALA A 519 -28.99 24.85 16.45
N ARG A 520 -29.03 23.76 17.22
CA ARG A 520 -30.19 23.40 18.02
C ARG A 520 -30.12 24.17 19.34
N GLY A 521 -30.38 25.47 19.25
CA GLY A 521 -30.42 26.37 20.40
C GLY A 521 -29.05 26.93 20.84
N PRO A 522 -29.06 27.97 21.70
CA PRO A 522 -27.84 28.63 22.15
C PRO A 522 -27.12 27.76 23.20
N GLY A 523 -25.98 27.18 22.84
CA GLY A 523 -25.03 26.59 23.81
C GLY A 523 -24.52 25.17 23.50
N GLU A 524 -25.11 24.43 22.58
CA GLU A 524 -24.64 23.07 22.22
C GLU A 524 -24.13 23.02 20.78
N VAL A 525 -22.81 23.17 20.62
CA VAL A 525 -22.11 22.68 19.43
C VAL A 525 -21.95 21.18 19.62
N THR A 526 -22.57 20.37 18.79
CA THR A 526 -22.32 18.94 18.76
C THR A 526 -20.85 18.70 18.43
N GLY A 527 -20.16 17.91 19.27
CA GLY A 527 -18.72 17.67 19.14
C GLY A 527 -18.33 16.92 17.86
N TYR A 528 -19.27 16.24 17.20
CA TYR A 528 -19.00 15.37 16.06
C TYR A 528 -18.68 16.14 14.76
N GLU A 529 -19.38 17.24 14.49
CA GLU A 529 -19.14 18.08 13.31
C GLU A 529 -17.82 18.84 13.44
N ALA A 530 -17.54 19.37 14.63
CA ALA A 530 -16.27 20.00 14.95
C ALA A 530 -15.10 19.00 14.88
N GLU A 531 -15.30 17.77 15.37
CA GLU A 531 -14.35 16.65 15.23
C GLU A 531 -14.11 16.32 13.75
N ALA A 532 -15.16 16.26 12.93
CA ALA A 532 -15.04 15.99 11.49
C ALA A 532 -14.21 17.08 10.77
N VAL A 533 -14.46 18.36 11.08
CA VAL A 533 -13.68 19.47 10.53
C VAL A 533 -12.23 19.41 11.01
N GLY A 534 -12.01 19.11 12.30
CA GLY A 534 -10.68 18.95 12.89
C GLY A 534 -9.88 17.84 12.20
N GLU A 535 -10.46 16.65 12.07
CA GLU A 535 -9.80 15.51 11.41
C GLU A 535 -9.58 15.77 9.91
N LEU A 536 -10.52 16.46 9.23
CA LEU A 536 -10.35 16.84 7.83
C LEU A 536 -9.12 17.76 7.68
N VAL A 537 -8.98 18.77 8.55
CA VAL A 537 -7.82 19.68 8.54
C VAL A 537 -6.52 18.94 8.87
N ASP A 538 -6.54 17.99 9.80
CA ASP A 538 -5.39 17.17 10.17
C ASP A 538 -4.98 16.19 9.04
N CYS A 539 -5.95 15.57 8.36
CA CYS A 539 -5.65 14.78 7.18
C CYS A 539 -5.04 15.64 6.07
N MET A 540 -5.50 16.86 5.87
CA MET A 540 -4.92 17.77 4.86
C MET A 540 -3.47 18.19 5.15
N THR A 541 -2.98 18.10 6.39
CA THR A 541 -1.58 18.43 6.75
C THR A 541 -0.64 17.25 6.67
N LYS A 542 -1.14 16.01 6.82
CA LYS A 542 -0.31 14.81 6.80
C LYS A 542 0.38 14.66 5.42
N PRO A 543 1.72 14.42 5.37
CA PRO A 543 2.45 14.18 4.12
C PRO A 543 1.90 13.03 3.25
N ARG A 544 1.10 12.16 3.86
CA ARG A 544 0.39 11.07 3.18
C ARG A 544 -0.64 11.56 2.17
N TYR A 545 -1.35 12.66 2.45
CA TYR A 545 -2.45 13.17 1.61
C TYR A 545 -2.12 14.51 0.93
N LEU A 546 -1.20 15.27 1.53
CA LEU A 546 -0.83 16.62 1.06
C LEU A 546 -0.43 16.61 -0.42
N ARG A 547 -1.19 17.36 -1.25
CA ARG A 547 -0.97 17.52 -2.70
C ARG A 547 -0.96 16.21 -3.51
N LYS A 548 -1.62 15.17 -2.99
CA LYS A 548 -1.77 13.85 -3.64
C LYS A 548 -3.21 13.53 -4.04
N MET A 549 -4.12 14.46 -3.80
CA MET A 549 -5.53 14.39 -4.16
C MET A 549 -6.08 15.81 -4.28
N VAL A 550 -7.15 16.00 -5.05
CA VAL A 550 -7.87 17.27 -5.10
C VAL A 550 -9.05 17.21 -4.14
N ILE A 551 -9.24 18.23 -3.31
CA ILE A 551 -10.38 18.31 -2.38
C ILE A 551 -11.26 19.48 -2.78
N VAL A 552 -12.55 19.21 -2.98
CA VAL A 552 -13.55 20.21 -3.37
C VAL A 552 -14.65 20.22 -2.32
N LEU A 553 -14.85 21.37 -1.67
CA LEU A 553 -16.02 21.61 -0.82
C LEU A 553 -17.06 22.38 -1.61
N ALA A 554 -18.29 21.88 -1.67
CA ALA A 554 -19.37 22.52 -2.40
C ALA A 554 -20.57 22.87 -1.49
N GLY A 555 -21.20 24.00 -1.77
CA GLY A 555 -22.41 24.43 -1.06
C GLY A 555 -23.00 25.74 -1.57
N TYR A 556 -23.95 26.28 -0.80
CA TYR A 556 -24.54 27.59 -1.06
C TYR A 556 -23.63 28.71 -0.54
N ASP A 557 -23.68 29.86 -1.20
CA ASP A 557 -22.74 30.95 -1.00
C ASP A 557 -22.61 31.38 0.47
N LYS A 558 -23.73 31.82 1.07
CA LYS A 558 -23.78 32.27 2.48
C LYS A 558 -23.43 31.18 3.49
N ASP A 559 -23.84 29.94 3.23
CA ASP A 559 -23.63 28.83 4.16
C ASP A 559 -22.16 28.37 4.15
N MET A 560 -21.51 28.43 2.99
CA MET A 560 -20.07 28.15 2.89
C MET A 560 -19.23 29.25 3.54
N ASP A 561 -19.65 30.52 3.46
CA ASP A 561 -19.00 31.60 4.21
C ASP A 561 -19.08 31.38 5.72
N ALA A 562 -20.23 30.91 6.23
CA ALA A 562 -20.38 30.54 7.62
C ALA A 562 -19.45 29.37 8.00
N LEU A 563 -19.33 28.34 7.16
CA LEU A 563 -18.40 27.22 7.37
C LEU A 563 -16.94 27.69 7.48
N MET A 564 -16.51 28.64 6.65
CA MET A 564 -15.15 29.18 6.70
C MET A 564 -14.87 29.99 7.97
N GLN A 565 -15.90 30.45 8.68
CA GLN A 565 -15.76 31.15 9.97
C GLN A 565 -15.63 30.19 11.16
N VAL A 566 -16.11 28.95 11.03
CA VAL A 566 -16.07 27.94 12.11
C VAL A 566 -14.63 27.51 12.45
N ASN A 567 -13.74 27.43 11.46
CA ASN A 567 -12.38 26.97 11.68
C ASN A 567 -11.35 27.72 10.80
N ALA A 568 -10.44 28.45 11.45
CA ALA A 568 -9.39 29.20 10.77
C ALA A 568 -8.44 28.30 9.94
N GLY A 569 -8.19 27.07 10.39
CA GLY A 569 -7.39 26.07 9.69
C GLY A 569 -8.02 25.62 8.37
N LEU A 570 -9.36 25.50 8.34
CA LEU A 570 -10.13 25.21 7.13
C LEU A 570 -10.04 26.38 6.14
N ARG A 571 -10.29 27.62 6.60
CA ARG A 571 -10.20 28.84 5.77
C ARG A 571 -8.83 29.00 5.12
N GLY A 572 -7.75 28.77 5.87
CA GLY A 572 -6.39 28.87 5.34
C GLY A 572 -6.06 27.84 4.27
N ARG A 573 -6.72 26.67 4.27
CA ARG A 573 -6.49 25.59 3.30
C ARG A 573 -7.38 25.68 2.07
N PHE A 574 -8.52 26.35 2.13
CA PHE A 574 -9.45 26.53 1.02
C PHE A 574 -9.44 27.98 0.50
N ALA A 575 -8.26 28.49 0.14
CA ALA A 575 -8.11 29.86 -0.36
C ALA A 575 -8.63 30.06 -1.80
N THR A 576 -8.81 28.97 -2.57
CA THR A 576 -9.20 29.06 -3.98
C THR A 576 -10.72 28.91 -4.13
N GLU A 577 -11.41 30.02 -4.25
CA GLU A 577 -12.86 30.04 -4.46
C GLU A 577 -13.24 29.97 -5.94
N ILE A 578 -14.31 29.24 -6.25
CA ILE A 578 -14.97 29.21 -7.55
C ILE A 578 -16.44 29.50 -7.33
N VAL A 579 -16.89 30.64 -7.85
CA VAL A 579 -18.27 31.12 -7.71
C VAL A 579 -19.06 30.75 -8.95
N PHE A 580 -20.17 30.06 -8.75
CA PHE A 580 -21.10 29.62 -9.79
C PHE A 580 -22.31 30.55 -9.77
N PRO A 581 -22.41 31.51 -10.71
CA PRO A 581 -23.50 32.46 -10.73
C PRO A 581 -24.84 31.78 -11.02
N PRO A 582 -25.97 32.36 -10.56
CA PRO A 582 -27.28 31.92 -11.01
C PRO A 582 -27.40 32.02 -12.53
N MET A 583 -28.18 31.12 -13.14
CA MET A 583 -28.37 31.09 -14.58
C MET A 583 -29.23 32.29 -15.00
N SER A 584 -28.70 33.14 -15.89
CA SER A 584 -29.49 34.26 -16.43
C SER A 584 -30.59 33.75 -17.35
N ALA A 585 -31.64 34.55 -17.55
CA ALA A 585 -32.76 34.17 -18.43
C ALA A 585 -32.33 33.86 -19.87
N SER A 586 -31.33 34.58 -20.40
CA SER A 586 -30.74 34.30 -21.71
C SER A 586 -30.06 32.93 -21.77
N ARG A 587 -29.25 32.61 -20.76
CA ARG A 587 -28.57 31.31 -20.64
C ARG A 587 -29.57 30.18 -20.39
N SER A 588 -30.62 30.43 -19.60
CA SER A 588 -31.72 29.48 -19.39
C SER A 588 -32.45 29.15 -20.69
N LYS A 589 -32.71 30.15 -21.53
CA LYS A 589 -33.33 29.95 -22.85
C LYS A 589 -32.43 29.09 -23.73
N GLU A 590 -31.16 29.44 -23.85
CA GLU A 590 -30.19 28.70 -24.66
C GLU A 590 -30.04 27.25 -24.16
N HIS A 591 -29.92 27.04 -22.84
CA HIS A 591 -29.84 25.71 -22.27
C HIS A 591 -31.10 24.88 -22.54
N LEU A 592 -32.29 25.50 -22.41
CA LEU A 592 -33.57 24.85 -22.73
C LEU A 592 -33.62 24.42 -24.19
N LEU A 593 -33.24 25.30 -25.12
CA LEU A 593 -33.19 24.99 -26.55
C LEU A 593 -32.21 23.86 -26.87
N ASN A 594 -31.05 23.83 -26.21
CA ASN A 594 -30.08 22.75 -26.37
C ASN A 594 -30.60 21.40 -25.85
N LEU A 595 -31.39 21.40 -24.76
CA LEU A 595 -32.04 20.19 -24.27
C LEU A 595 -33.15 19.72 -25.21
N LEU A 596 -33.99 20.62 -25.73
CA LEU A 596 -35.05 20.27 -26.68
C LEU A 596 -34.49 19.69 -27.98
N ARG A 597 -33.40 20.27 -28.51
CA ARG A 597 -32.71 19.75 -29.70
C ARG A 597 -32.20 18.32 -29.51
N LYS A 598 -31.77 17.95 -28.31
CA LYS A 598 -31.34 16.57 -27.99
C LYS A 598 -32.49 15.58 -27.99
N GLU A 599 -33.71 16.06 -27.76
CA GLU A 599 -34.96 15.29 -27.83
C GLU A 599 -35.63 15.41 -29.21
N GLU A 600 -34.89 15.87 -30.22
CA GLU A 600 -35.35 16.06 -31.60
C GLU A 600 -36.49 17.09 -31.75
N ILE A 601 -36.53 18.09 -30.85
CA ILE A 601 -37.53 19.18 -30.86
C ILE A 601 -36.85 20.52 -31.21
N GLU A 602 -37.36 21.20 -32.22
CA GLU A 602 -36.93 22.55 -32.62
C GLU A 602 -38.01 23.59 -32.30
N VAL A 603 -37.59 24.70 -31.69
CA VAL A 603 -38.47 25.87 -31.54
C VAL A 603 -38.38 26.70 -32.83
N LYS A 604 -39.40 26.60 -33.68
CA LYS A 604 -39.43 27.25 -34.99
C LYS A 604 -40.83 27.75 -35.30
N ASP A 605 -40.95 29.04 -35.57
CA ASP A 605 -42.19 29.67 -35.99
C ASP A 605 -42.28 29.72 -37.52
N THR A 606 -43.49 29.58 -38.07
CA THR A 606 -43.78 29.70 -39.51
C THR A 606 -43.73 31.16 -40.00
N VAL A 607 -43.91 32.12 -39.08
CA VAL A 607 -43.80 33.57 -39.28
C VAL A 607 -42.96 34.11 -38.13
N ASP A 608 -42.11 35.13 -38.38
CA ASP A 608 -41.32 35.75 -37.30
C ASP A 608 -42.25 36.21 -36.16
N PRO A 609 -42.14 35.66 -34.94
CA PRO A 609 -43.11 35.88 -33.86
C PRO A 609 -43.11 37.31 -33.30
N GLY A 610 -42.29 38.22 -33.86
CA GLY A 610 -42.08 39.57 -33.37
C GLY A 610 -41.15 39.61 -32.15
N GLU A 611 -40.58 40.78 -31.89
CA GLU A 611 -39.64 41.00 -30.78
C GLU A 611 -40.32 40.80 -29.41
N ASP A 612 -41.59 41.16 -29.29
CA ASP A 612 -42.39 41.04 -28.07
C ASP A 612 -42.55 39.58 -27.58
N GLU A 613 -42.87 38.62 -28.45
CA GLU A 613 -43.04 37.22 -28.04
C GLU A 613 -41.71 36.56 -27.69
N LYS A 614 -40.63 36.94 -28.38
CA LYS A 614 -39.26 36.49 -28.06
C LYS A 614 -38.79 37.03 -26.71
N GLU A 615 -39.10 38.28 -26.40
CA GLU A 615 -38.77 38.91 -25.12
C GLU A 615 -39.62 38.34 -23.97
N LYS A 616 -40.86 37.95 -24.25
CA LYS A 616 -41.76 37.31 -23.28
C LYS A 616 -41.21 35.99 -22.74
N VAL A 617 -40.55 35.18 -23.58
CA VAL A 617 -39.85 33.95 -23.15
C VAL A 617 -38.80 34.30 -22.10
N LEU A 618 -37.97 35.31 -22.37
CA LEU A 618 -36.92 35.77 -21.46
C LEU A 618 -37.52 36.32 -20.16
N ARG A 619 -38.60 37.11 -20.24
CA ARG A 619 -39.31 37.63 -19.05
C ARG A 619 -39.89 36.51 -18.20
N LEU A 620 -40.44 35.45 -18.80
CA LEU A 620 -40.99 34.31 -18.06
C LEU A 620 -39.89 33.48 -17.40
N LEU A 621 -38.79 33.20 -18.11
CA LEU A 621 -37.63 32.52 -17.54
C LEU A 621 -36.99 33.32 -16.41
N HIS A 622 -36.92 34.65 -16.55
CA HIS A 622 -36.47 35.52 -15.47
C HIS A 622 -37.38 35.39 -14.23
N LYS A 623 -38.71 35.47 -14.41
CA LYS A 623 -39.67 35.28 -13.31
C LYS A 623 -39.57 33.91 -12.65
N LEU A 624 -39.40 32.85 -13.44
CA LEU A 624 -39.15 31.49 -12.94
C LEU A 624 -37.86 31.43 -12.10
N GLY A 625 -36.80 32.09 -12.55
CA GLY A 625 -35.53 32.21 -11.84
C GLY A 625 -35.63 32.90 -10.47
N MET A 626 -36.65 33.74 -10.26
CA MET A 626 -36.92 34.40 -8.98
C MET A 626 -37.84 33.59 -8.05
N THR A 627 -38.36 32.44 -8.48
CA THR A 627 -39.24 31.62 -7.64
C THR A 627 -38.47 30.93 -6.52
N ALA A 628 -39.12 30.74 -5.36
CA ALA A 628 -38.56 29.97 -4.26
C ALA A 628 -38.27 28.52 -4.70
N GLY A 629 -37.12 27.98 -4.29
CA GLY A 629 -36.70 26.63 -4.68
C GLY A 629 -36.29 26.48 -6.15
N TRP A 630 -36.02 27.57 -6.87
CA TRP A 630 -35.43 27.49 -8.21
C TRP A 630 -34.00 26.91 -8.17
N SER A 631 -33.76 25.89 -8.97
CA SER A 631 -32.55 25.05 -9.00
C SER A 631 -31.85 25.08 -10.36
N ASN A 632 -31.99 26.19 -11.09
CA ASN A 632 -31.27 26.49 -12.33
C ASN A 632 -31.35 25.33 -13.34
N GLY A 633 -30.24 24.72 -13.70
CA GLY A 633 -30.18 23.66 -14.72
C GLY A 633 -31.07 22.46 -14.42
N ARG A 634 -31.30 22.12 -13.14
CA ARG A 634 -32.23 21.03 -12.78
C ARG A 634 -33.67 21.37 -13.17
N ASP A 635 -34.11 22.60 -12.92
CA ASP A 635 -35.45 23.03 -13.30
C ASP A 635 -35.62 23.29 -14.79
N ILE A 636 -34.56 23.75 -15.47
CA ILE A 636 -34.55 23.82 -16.94
C ILE A 636 -34.67 22.43 -17.57
N LYS A 637 -34.04 21.42 -16.96
CA LYS A 637 -34.20 20.02 -17.39
C LYS A 637 -35.62 19.52 -17.17
N THR A 638 -36.22 19.80 -16.01
CA THR A 638 -37.64 19.49 -15.75
C THR A 638 -38.55 20.18 -16.77
N LEU A 639 -38.29 21.45 -17.09
CA LEU A 639 -39.00 22.19 -18.13
C LEU A 639 -38.90 21.51 -19.49
N ALA A 640 -37.69 21.15 -19.90
CA ALA A 640 -37.47 20.43 -21.16
C ALA A 640 -38.28 19.13 -21.18
N SER A 641 -38.22 18.30 -20.13
CA SER A 641 -38.98 17.05 -20.05
C SER A 641 -40.50 17.25 -20.09
N VAL A 642 -41.03 18.32 -19.47
CA VAL A 642 -42.46 18.65 -19.55
C VAL A 642 -42.86 19.06 -20.97
N ILE A 643 -42.02 19.86 -21.63
CA ILE A 643 -42.25 20.28 -23.02
C ILE A 643 -42.19 19.05 -23.94
N THR A 644 -41.16 18.22 -23.83
CA THR A 644 -41.03 16.96 -24.56
C THR A 644 -42.25 16.08 -24.36
N GLY A 645 -42.67 15.86 -23.10
CA GLY A 645 -43.87 15.08 -22.81
C GLY A 645 -45.15 15.63 -23.43
N SER A 646 -45.30 16.95 -23.51
CA SER A 646 -46.45 17.58 -24.20
C SER A 646 -46.38 17.35 -25.71
N VAL A 647 -45.21 17.55 -26.32
CA VAL A 647 -45.02 17.41 -27.77
C VAL A 647 -45.30 15.97 -28.21
N TYR A 648 -44.70 14.98 -27.55
CA TYR A 648 -44.90 13.57 -27.89
C TYR A 648 -46.29 13.03 -27.55
N LYS A 649 -46.98 13.63 -26.57
CA LYS A 649 -48.37 13.27 -26.24
C LYS A 649 -49.35 13.74 -27.32
N ASP A 650 -49.09 14.90 -27.90
CA ASP A 650 -49.95 15.53 -28.91
C ASP A 650 -49.54 15.18 -30.36
N ALA A 651 -48.44 14.43 -30.53
CA ALA A 651 -47.91 14.00 -31.82
C ALA A 651 -48.84 13.01 -32.53
N THR A 652 -49.06 13.23 -33.83
CA THR A 652 -49.83 12.31 -34.68
C THR A 652 -48.95 11.16 -35.22
N PRO A 653 -49.53 10.01 -35.59
CA PRO A 653 -48.78 8.90 -36.21
C PRO A 653 -48.00 9.32 -37.46
N GLU A 654 -48.54 10.27 -38.24
CA GLU A 654 -47.89 10.81 -39.45
C GLU A 654 -46.65 11.66 -39.11
N GLU A 655 -46.66 12.40 -38.00
CA GLU A 655 -45.51 13.19 -37.53
C GLU A 655 -44.42 12.31 -36.92
N LEU A 656 -44.79 11.15 -36.35
CA LEU A 656 -43.85 10.18 -35.77
C LEU A 656 -43.08 9.39 -36.85
N GLU A 657 -43.66 9.23 -38.03
CA GLU A 657 -43.07 8.47 -39.16
C GLU A 657 -42.48 9.38 -40.25
N ALA A 658 -42.52 10.70 -40.07
CA ALA A 658 -42.02 11.66 -41.05
C ALA A 658 -40.50 11.58 -41.21
N GLU A 659 -40.02 11.38 -42.44
CA GLU A 659 -38.60 11.42 -42.78
C GLU A 659 -38.11 12.85 -43.00
N GLY A 660 -37.00 13.22 -42.36
CA GLY A 660 -36.33 14.50 -42.48
C GLY A 660 -35.43 14.59 -43.71
N GLU A 661 -35.04 15.82 -44.06
CA GLU A 661 -34.09 16.13 -45.15
C GLU A 661 -32.69 15.59 -44.82
N GLY A 662 -32.45 14.29 -45.07
CA GLY A 662 -31.19 13.62 -44.79
C GLY A 662 -31.26 12.13 -44.43
N GLY A 663 -32.45 11.52 -44.41
CA GLY A 663 -32.61 10.08 -44.13
C GLY A 663 -32.69 9.70 -42.65
N GLY A 664 -32.87 10.69 -41.75
CA GLY A 664 -33.25 10.49 -40.35
C GLY A 664 -34.68 10.97 -40.06
N LEU A 665 -35.22 10.69 -38.88
CA LEU A 665 -36.56 11.15 -38.47
C LEU A 665 -36.65 12.69 -38.45
N ALA A 666 -37.80 13.23 -38.83
CA ALA A 666 -38.04 14.67 -38.84
C ALA A 666 -38.13 15.23 -37.41
N MET A 667 -37.48 16.38 -37.16
CA MET A 667 -37.59 17.05 -35.87
C MET A 667 -39.00 17.60 -35.65
N PHE A 668 -39.54 17.41 -34.44
CA PHE A 668 -40.78 18.02 -34.01
C PHE A 668 -40.62 19.54 -33.90
N ARG A 669 -41.67 20.29 -34.25
CA ARG A 669 -41.65 21.76 -34.20
C ARG A 669 -42.64 22.29 -33.18
N ILE A 670 -42.16 23.19 -32.32
CA ILE A 670 -43.00 23.95 -31.40
C ILE A 670 -42.86 25.45 -31.68
N SER A 671 -43.98 26.17 -31.70
CA SER A 671 -43.98 27.63 -31.85
C SER A 671 -43.53 28.35 -30.57
N THR A 672 -43.01 29.56 -30.71
CA THR A 672 -42.66 30.44 -29.58
C THR A 672 -43.90 30.73 -28.72
N ALA A 673 -45.09 30.82 -29.31
CA ALA A 673 -46.34 31.01 -28.59
C ALA A 673 -46.69 29.81 -27.69
N GLN A 674 -46.55 28.57 -28.20
CA GLN A 674 -46.75 27.36 -27.41
C GLN A 674 -45.72 27.26 -26.26
N LEU A 675 -44.45 27.56 -26.54
CA LEU A 675 -43.41 27.62 -25.51
C LEU A 675 -43.75 28.63 -24.40
N ASN A 676 -44.21 29.82 -24.78
CA ASN A 676 -44.68 30.85 -23.83
C ASN A 676 -45.87 30.37 -22.99
N GLY A 677 -46.78 29.58 -23.56
CA GLY A 677 -47.89 28.94 -22.85
C GLY A 677 -47.40 27.99 -21.76
N LEU A 678 -46.53 27.05 -22.12
CA LEU A 678 -45.96 26.05 -21.19
C LEU A 678 -45.14 26.70 -20.07
N LEU A 679 -44.33 27.71 -20.40
CA LEU A 679 -43.57 28.47 -19.39
C LEU A 679 -44.48 29.21 -18.41
N LYS A 680 -45.60 29.79 -18.88
CA LYS A 680 -46.59 30.45 -18.02
C LYS A 680 -47.28 29.45 -17.10
N ASP A 681 -47.64 28.28 -17.60
CA ASP A 681 -48.34 27.28 -16.81
C ASP A 681 -47.45 26.71 -15.71
N MET A 682 -46.17 26.46 -15.99
CA MET A 682 -45.21 26.08 -14.96
C MET A 682 -44.97 27.19 -13.93
N LEU A 683 -44.90 28.45 -14.36
CA LEU A 683 -44.80 29.59 -13.44
C LEU A 683 -46.03 29.66 -12.51
N ARG A 684 -47.24 29.47 -13.06
CA ARG A 684 -48.49 29.42 -12.27
C ARG A 684 -48.49 28.26 -11.28
N GLN A 685 -48.06 27.07 -11.70
CA GLN A 685 -47.96 25.91 -10.83
C GLN A 685 -47.00 26.17 -9.66
N ARG A 686 -45.82 26.74 -9.94
CA ARG A 686 -44.84 27.10 -8.90
C ARG A 686 -45.35 28.16 -7.93
N ILE A 687 -46.05 29.18 -8.42
CA ILE A 687 -46.67 30.20 -7.56
C ILE A 687 -47.75 29.57 -6.67
N ARG A 688 -48.54 28.63 -7.19
CA ARG A 688 -49.56 27.91 -6.41
C ARG A 688 -48.95 26.97 -5.37
N SER A 689 -47.88 26.25 -5.71
CA SER A 689 -47.20 25.33 -4.78
C SER A 689 -46.30 26.03 -3.75
N GLY A 690 -45.84 27.25 -4.04
CA GLY A 690 -45.07 28.09 -3.10
C GLY A 690 -45.95 28.87 -2.11
N GLY A 691 -47.28 28.77 -2.22
CA GLY A 691 -48.26 29.49 -1.42
C GLY A 691 -48.76 28.75 -0.18
N THR A 692 -47.86 28.21 0.65
CA THR A 692 -48.13 27.89 2.08
C THR A 692 -46.79 27.87 2.81
N GLY A 693 -46.39 29.04 3.32
CA GLY A 693 -45.13 29.19 4.04
C GLY A 693 -44.84 30.66 4.32
N ASN A 694 -45.79 31.32 4.99
CA ASN A 694 -45.54 32.56 5.71
C ASN A 694 -45.35 32.22 7.18
#